data_AF-A0A9W6FAI4-F1
#
_entry.id   AF-A0A9W6FAI4-F1
#
_cell.length_a   1.000
_cell.length_b   1.000
_cell.length_c   1.000
_cell.angle_alpha   90.00
_cell.angle_beta   90.00
_cell.angle_gamma   90.00
#
_symmetry.space_group_name_H-M   'P 1'
#
loop_
_entity.id
_entity.type
_entity.pdbx_description
1 polymer ?
#
loop_
_entity_poly.entity_id
_entity_poly.type
_entity_poly.pdbx_seq_one_letter_code
_entity_poly.pdbx_strand_id
1 'polypeptide(L)'
;MGDNLHPRLPAADGLGWNTVSGRGERRGRRPARAVRTPGGEPVSHLQRAPWARPEERGRFWLLTSLRDLVDRIAAGSPARLAVISFAAVVSVFSFLLWLPVASAPGVVTPVEDAVFTATSAVTVTGLTTVSTAANWSFFGQFVILVAMQIGGLGTLTMTSILALAIGRKLGLKSRLITQEALNIGRLGEVGSLLQIIVLMSVTIEAILATVLTIGFLVVGEPFLTALWHGVFYAVSAFNNGGFTPHSDGLVPYTDAVLILLPIALGVLLGSLGFPVVLVLRQTGLRFSRWNLNTKLVIVTTTILLFVGWALFLAFEWSNPDTLRDRPVHEKIFEGFFHSVMVRSGGFNLVDMNSLEPVTLLMTDALMFAGGGPASVAGGIKVTTLAVVFLAILAEARGDRSVIAFYRTIPEDALRIAISVIMMGATVVLVGCGILVEISEEPLDRVLFEVISAYATCGLSVGLSGELPPAGKYVLALIMLIGRIGTTTVAAALALRSRRRLYRVPVLVIGLGRFGTATALQLARQGREVLGVERDAQLVQKLSGQLTHVVEAEATDIDALRQLGAAEFDSAVVGVGTSIESSVLITANLVDLGVSRIWAKAITPSHGKILSRIGAHHVIFPEADAGRRTAHLVSGRLLDYIEFDDDFAIVKMYPPREVQGFTLGDSNVRSKYGVTVVGVKSPGEDFTYARPDTKVTSRDLLIVSGHVDLLERFAARP
;
A
#
# COMPACT_ATOMS: atom_id res chain seq x y z
N MET A 1 33.41 -29.67 43.90
CA MET A 1 33.13 -28.23 43.76
C MET A 1 32.44 -28.03 42.42
N GLY A 2 31.14 -27.81 42.28
CA GLY A 2 29.99 -27.73 43.18
C GLY A 2 28.76 -27.48 42.28
N ASP A 3 27.66 -28.21 42.54
CA ASP A 3 26.23 -27.83 42.45
C ASP A 3 25.67 -27.21 41.14
N ASN A 4 24.52 -27.55 40.56
CA ASN A 4 23.25 -28.19 40.97
C ASN A 4 22.58 -28.77 39.71
N LEU A 5 22.13 -30.03 39.66
CA LEU A 5 20.83 -30.56 40.12
C LEU A 5 19.59 -29.95 39.43
N HIS A 6 19.16 -30.59 38.34
CA HIS A 6 17.76 -30.63 37.88
C HIS A 6 17.00 -31.71 38.67
N PRO A 7 15.87 -31.40 39.33
CA PRO A 7 14.92 -32.42 39.75
C PRO A 7 13.72 -32.50 38.80
N ARG A 8 13.41 -33.75 38.46
CA ARG A 8 12.17 -34.23 37.85
C ARG A 8 10.97 -33.93 38.75
N LEU A 9 9.81 -33.62 38.16
CA LEU A 9 8.50 -33.74 38.82
C LEU A 9 7.72 -34.94 38.23
N PRO A 10 6.90 -35.64 39.05
CA PRO A 10 6.25 -36.90 38.69
C PRO A 10 4.84 -36.73 38.12
N ALA A 11 4.35 -37.79 37.47
CA ALA A 11 2.94 -37.96 37.10
C ALA A 11 2.15 -38.63 38.24
N ALA A 12 0.90 -38.20 38.47
CA ALA A 12 -0.30 -39.05 38.65
C ALA A 12 -1.54 -38.23 39.10
N ASP A 13 -2.62 -38.42 38.33
CA ASP A 13 -4.03 -38.62 38.71
C ASP A 13 -4.87 -37.60 39.49
N GLY A 14 -5.99 -37.22 38.85
CA GLY A 14 -7.32 -37.49 39.42
C GLY A 14 -8.22 -36.27 39.68
N LEU A 15 -9.18 -36.04 38.77
CA LEU A 15 -10.61 -35.88 39.10
C LEU A 15 -11.41 -35.75 37.80
N GLY A 16 -12.10 -36.84 37.48
CA GLY A 16 -12.86 -37.02 36.25
C GLY A 16 -14.20 -36.29 36.23
N TRP A 17 -14.62 -35.91 35.03
CA TRP A 17 -16.02 -35.71 34.71
C TRP A 17 -16.47 -36.88 33.84
N ASN A 18 -17.29 -37.74 34.44
CA ASN A 18 -17.87 -38.91 33.82
C ASN A 18 -18.81 -38.51 32.67
N THR A 19 -18.47 -39.02 31.50
CA THR A 19 -19.34 -39.19 30.35
C THR A 19 -20.44 -40.21 30.65
N VAL A 20 -21.70 -39.85 30.43
CA VAL A 20 -22.76 -40.84 30.19
C VAL A 20 -22.92 -41.01 28.69
N SER A 21 -22.53 -42.18 28.22
CA SER A 21 -22.66 -42.68 26.86
C SER A 21 -24.11 -43.08 26.54
N GLY A 22 -24.63 -42.61 25.42
CA GLY A 22 -25.80 -43.19 24.74
C GLY A 22 -25.50 -43.39 23.26
N ARG A 23 -25.04 -44.59 22.89
CA ARG A 23 -25.07 -45.08 21.50
C ARG A 23 -26.51 -45.35 21.10
N GLY A 24 -26.90 -44.98 19.88
CA GLY A 24 -27.99 -45.69 19.20
C GLY A 24 -28.83 -44.86 18.24
N GLU A 25 -28.85 -45.32 16.99
CA GLU A 25 -29.96 -45.19 16.04
C GLU A 25 -30.17 -43.87 15.28
N ARG A 26 -29.53 -43.82 14.10
CA ARG A 26 -30.11 -43.24 12.90
C ARG A 26 -31.49 -43.88 12.63
N ARG A 27 -32.57 -43.09 12.77
CA ARG A 27 -33.83 -43.33 12.05
C ARG A 27 -34.42 -42.01 11.58
N GLY A 28 -34.83 -42.00 10.32
CA GLY A 28 -35.24 -40.82 9.58
C GLY A 28 -36.46 -40.12 10.15
N ARG A 29 -36.45 -38.78 10.06
CA ARG A 29 -37.66 -37.96 10.12
C ARG A 29 -37.81 -37.20 8.82
N ARG A 30 -38.90 -37.52 8.13
CA ARG A 30 -39.49 -36.77 7.02
C ARG A 30 -39.73 -35.31 7.47
N PRO A 31 -39.48 -34.30 6.62
CA PRO A 31 -39.94 -32.95 6.94
C PRO A 31 -41.47 -32.89 6.82
N ALA A 32 -42.05 -32.12 7.72
CA ALA A 32 -43.47 -31.98 7.97
C ALA A 32 -44.24 -31.42 6.76
N ARG A 33 -45.50 -31.89 6.64
CA ARG A 33 -46.54 -31.35 5.77
C ARG A 33 -46.71 -29.85 6.02
N ALA A 34 -46.54 -29.04 4.98
CA ALA A 34 -46.99 -27.67 4.96
C ALA A 34 -48.53 -27.61 4.99
N VAL A 35 -49.05 -26.79 5.90
CA VAL A 35 -50.46 -26.41 6.03
C VAL A 35 -50.85 -25.60 4.79
N ARG A 36 -51.94 -25.99 4.11
CA ARG A 36 -52.56 -25.22 3.02
C ARG A 36 -53.53 -24.20 3.62
N THR A 37 -53.38 -22.93 3.26
CA THR A 37 -54.48 -21.95 3.27
C THR A 37 -55.15 -21.94 1.88
N PRO A 38 -56.48 -21.76 1.78
CA PRO A 38 -57.18 -21.75 0.50
C PRO A 38 -57.16 -20.34 -0.10
N GLY A 39 -56.62 -20.21 -1.31
CA GLY A 39 -56.55 -18.96 -2.07
C GLY A 39 -55.31 -18.97 -2.96
N GLY A 40 -55.45 -19.48 -4.18
CA GLY A 40 -54.36 -19.83 -5.07
C GLY A 40 -53.60 -18.64 -5.63
N GLU A 41 -52.27 -18.71 -5.54
CA GLU A 41 -51.30 -18.55 -6.65
C GLU A 41 -49.87 -18.84 -6.09
N PRO A 42 -49.09 -19.78 -6.65
CA PRO A 42 -47.72 -19.99 -6.21
C PRO A 42 -46.73 -19.04 -6.91
N VAL A 43 -46.06 -18.22 -6.11
CA VAL A 43 -44.87 -17.46 -6.50
C VAL A 43 -43.73 -18.44 -6.82
N SER A 44 -43.29 -18.45 -8.08
CA SER A 44 -42.20 -19.28 -8.56
C SER A 44 -40.85 -18.81 -8.00
N HIS A 45 -40.22 -19.65 -7.19
CA HIS A 45 -38.82 -19.55 -6.85
C HIS A 45 -37.98 -19.85 -8.11
N LEU A 46 -37.31 -18.83 -8.66
CA LEU A 46 -36.25 -19.01 -9.66
C LEU A 46 -35.05 -19.74 -9.04
N GLN A 47 -35.10 -21.07 -9.09
CA GLN A 47 -33.92 -21.92 -9.10
C GLN A 47 -33.09 -21.57 -10.33
N ARG A 48 -31.86 -21.09 -10.10
CA ARG A 48 -30.83 -20.94 -11.14
C ARG A 48 -30.57 -22.32 -11.76
N ALA A 49 -30.76 -22.44 -13.06
CA ALA A 49 -30.39 -23.63 -13.83
C ALA A 49 -28.85 -23.80 -13.80
N PRO A 50 -28.32 -24.98 -13.46
CA PRO A 50 -26.99 -25.41 -13.88
C PRO A 50 -27.03 -25.74 -15.39
N TRP A 51 -25.90 -25.86 -16.06
CA TRP A 51 -25.72 -26.25 -17.47
C TRP A 51 -26.23 -25.25 -18.55
N ALA A 52 -25.34 -24.35 -18.98
CA ALA A 52 -25.41 -23.78 -20.32
C ALA A 52 -24.91 -24.82 -21.34
N ARG A 53 -25.62 -24.97 -22.46
CA ARG A 53 -25.38 -25.98 -23.52
C ARG A 53 -23.99 -25.82 -24.18
N PRO A 54 -23.33 -26.93 -24.60
CA PRO A 54 -21.98 -26.90 -25.15
C PRO A 54 -21.99 -26.90 -26.69
N GLU A 55 -22.45 -25.85 -27.35
CA GLU A 55 -22.30 -25.72 -28.81
C GLU A 55 -21.97 -24.26 -29.15
N GLU A 56 -20.66 -24.00 -29.26
CA GLU A 56 -19.96 -22.87 -29.92
C GLU A 56 -18.56 -22.68 -29.28
N ARG A 57 -17.80 -23.78 -29.11
CA ARG A 57 -16.38 -23.69 -28.72
C ARG A 57 -15.50 -23.50 -29.95
N GLY A 58 -15.59 -22.32 -30.56
CA GLY A 58 -14.66 -21.88 -31.61
C GLY A 58 -13.55 -21.02 -31.03
N ARG A 59 -12.28 -21.36 -31.33
CA ARG A 59 -10.99 -20.59 -31.29
C ARG A 59 -10.63 -19.64 -30.14
N PHE A 60 -11.53 -19.28 -29.22
CA PHE A 60 -11.32 -18.31 -28.14
C PHE A 60 -11.31 -18.93 -26.73
N TRP A 61 -11.46 -20.25 -26.60
CA TRP A 61 -11.48 -20.94 -25.30
C TRP A 61 -10.20 -20.75 -24.47
N LEU A 62 -9.04 -20.67 -25.12
CA LEU A 62 -7.76 -20.36 -24.46
C LEU A 62 -7.75 -18.95 -23.87
N LEU A 63 -8.29 -17.97 -24.60
CA LEU A 63 -8.33 -16.56 -24.17
C LEU A 63 -9.34 -16.33 -23.03
N THR A 64 -10.50 -16.99 -23.08
CA THR A 64 -11.47 -16.93 -21.98
C THR A 64 -10.97 -17.66 -20.74
N SER A 65 -10.31 -18.81 -20.90
CA SER A 65 -9.72 -19.56 -19.78
C SER A 65 -8.56 -18.82 -19.11
N LEU A 66 -7.72 -18.12 -19.89
CA LEU A 66 -6.66 -17.25 -19.37
C LEU A 66 -7.24 -16.05 -18.61
N ARG A 67 -8.29 -15.41 -19.14
CA ARG A 67 -8.99 -14.32 -18.45
C ARG A 67 -9.61 -14.77 -17.14
N ASP A 68 -10.29 -15.92 -17.13
CA ASP A 68 -10.90 -16.50 -15.94
C ASP A 68 -9.85 -16.96 -14.89
N LEU A 69 -8.65 -17.33 -15.33
CA LEU A 69 -7.52 -17.66 -14.45
C LEU A 69 -6.94 -16.39 -13.81
N VAL A 70 -6.73 -15.34 -14.61
CA VAL A 70 -6.27 -14.02 -14.15
C VAL A 70 -7.27 -13.42 -13.15
N ASP A 71 -8.57 -13.48 -13.45
CA ASP A 71 -9.63 -12.96 -12.58
C ASP A 71 -9.70 -13.75 -11.25
N ARG A 72 -9.49 -15.08 -11.27
CA ARG A 72 -9.41 -15.91 -10.05
C ARG A 72 -8.17 -15.62 -9.20
N ILE A 73 -7.01 -15.40 -9.82
CA ILE A 73 -5.77 -15.05 -9.11
C ILE A 73 -5.87 -13.63 -8.53
N ALA A 74 -6.39 -12.68 -9.32
CA ALA A 74 -6.62 -11.30 -8.91
C ALA A 74 -7.61 -11.20 -7.73
N ALA A 75 -8.63 -12.06 -7.70
CA ALA A 75 -9.59 -12.14 -6.59
C ALA A 75 -8.97 -12.76 -5.31
N GLY A 76 -7.91 -13.57 -5.44
CA GLY A 76 -7.23 -14.25 -4.33
C GLY A 76 -6.20 -13.39 -3.59
N SER A 77 -5.19 -12.87 -4.29
CA SER A 77 -4.22 -11.90 -3.74
C SER A 77 -3.57 -11.01 -4.84
N PRO A 78 -3.80 -9.68 -4.81
CA PRO A 78 -3.21 -8.75 -5.77
C PRO A 78 -1.68 -8.79 -5.83
N ALA A 79 -1.03 -9.00 -4.68
CA ALA A 79 0.43 -9.12 -4.59
C ALA A 79 0.98 -10.35 -5.34
N ARG A 80 0.26 -11.48 -5.34
CA ARG A 80 0.68 -12.68 -6.07
C ARG A 80 0.50 -12.51 -7.57
N LEU A 81 -0.56 -11.82 -8.00
CA LEU A 81 -0.73 -11.46 -9.40
C LEU A 81 0.49 -10.64 -9.89
N ALA A 82 0.98 -9.72 -9.06
CA ALA A 82 2.17 -8.93 -9.37
C ALA A 82 3.42 -9.77 -9.62
N VAL A 83 3.70 -10.70 -8.70
CA VAL A 83 4.87 -11.58 -8.80
C VAL A 83 4.76 -12.50 -10.01
N ILE A 84 3.60 -13.12 -10.23
CA ILE A 84 3.38 -14.04 -11.36
C ILE A 84 3.48 -13.30 -12.69
N SER A 85 2.94 -12.08 -12.80
CA SER A 85 3.01 -11.33 -14.06
C SER A 85 4.44 -10.96 -14.42
N PHE A 86 5.24 -10.46 -13.47
CA PHE A 86 6.64 -10.13 -13.73
C PHE A 86 7.45 -11.38 -14.11
N ALA A 87 7.29 -12.48 -13.38
CA ALA A 87 7.96 -13.74 -13.70
C ALA A 87 7.57 -14.28 -15.09
N ALA A 88 6.30 -14.15 -15.48
CA ALA A 88 5.84 -14.56 -16.81
C ALA A 88 6.45 -13.70 -17.92
N VAL A 89 6.51 -12.38 -17.75
CA VAL A 89 7.15 -11.47 -18.72
C VAL A 89 8.64 -11.80 -18.84
N VAL A 90 9.36 -11.94 -17.72
CA VAL A 90 10.77 -12.34 -17.71
C VAL A 90 10.98 -13.66 -18.45
N SER A 91 10.12 -14.66 -18.23
CA SER A 91 10.23 -15.97 -18.89
C SER A 91 10.08 -15.88 -20.42
N VAL A 92 9.15 -15.05 -20.90
CA VAL A 92 8.95 -14.81 -22.34
C VAL A 92 10.19 -14.16 -22.96
N PHE A 93 10.71 -13.09 -22.33
CA PHE A 93 11.90 -12.41 -22.83
C PHE A 93 13.16 -13.29 -22.75
N SER A 94 13.28 -14.12 -21.72
CA SER A 94 14.38 -15.09 -21.59
C SER A 94 14.36 -16.07 -22.76
N PHE A 95 13.19 -16.59 -23.13
CA PHE A 95 13.04 -17.48 -24.28
C PHE A 95 13.40 -16.77 -25.59
N LEU A 96 12.96 -15.52 -25.79
CA LEU A 96 13.28 -14.75 -26.99
C LEU A 96 14.78 -14.46 -27.13
N LEU A 97 15.46 -14.12 -26.04
CA LEU A 97 16.91 -13.88 -26.02
C LEU A 97 17.73 -15.17 -26.17
N TRP A 98 17.20 -16.30 -25.72
CA TRP A 98 17.87 -17.59 -25.89
C TRP A 98 17.85 -18.09 -27.35
N LEU A 99 16.98 -17.56 -28.22
CA LEU A 99 16.94 -17.97 -29.62
C LEU A 99 18.26 -17.59 -30.35
N PRO A 100 18.78 -18.46 -31.25
CA PRO A 100 20.01 -18.17 -32.00
C PRO A 100 19.99 -16.86 -32.79
N VAL A 101 18.80 -16.41 -33.24
CA VAL A 101 18.63 -15.13 -33.96
C VAL A 101 18.94 -13.91 -33.09
N ALA A 102 18.86 -14.04 -31.76
CA ALA A 102 19.16 -12.96 -30.82
C ALA A 102 20.66 -12.83 -30.53
N SER A 103 21.45 -13.88 -30.74
CA SER A 103 22.90 -13.85 -30.51
C SER A 103 23.63 -13.35 -31.76
N ALA A 104 24.78 -12.70 -31.58
CA ALA A 104 25.65 -12.31 -32.67
C ALA A 104 26.12 -13.53 -33.47
N PRO A 105 26.43 -13.39 -34.77
CA PRO A 105 26.87 -14.50 -35.60
C PRO A 105 28.08 -15.25 -35.00
N GLY A 106 27.95 -16.57 -34.81
CA GLY A 106 29.01 -17.40 -34.24
C GLY A 106 29.05 -17.44 -32.71
N VAL A 107 28.15 -16.73 -32.02
CA VAL A 107 28.03 -16.72 -30.56
C VAL A 107 26.84 -17.57 -30.13
N VAL A 108 27.05 -18.45 -29.15
CA VAL A 108 25.98 -19.23 -28.51
C VAL A 108 25.81 -18.70 -27.10
N THR A 109 24.62 -18.15 -26.80
CA THR A 109 24.33 -17.59 -25.49
C THR A 109 23.84 -18.68 -24.52
N PRO A 110 24.51 -18.88 -23.37
CA PRO A 110 24.03 -19.75 -22.31
C PRO A 110 22.65 -19.33 -21.77
N VAL A 111 21.91 -20.28 -21.21
CA VAL A 111 20.54 -20.02 -20.73
C VAL A 111 20.55 -19.06 -19.54
N GLU A 112 21.53 -19.19 -18.66
CA GLU A 112 21.74 -18.33 -17.51
C GLU A 112 21.96 -16.86 -17.92
N ASP A 113 22.70 -16.60 -19.00
CA ASP A 113 22.94 -15.25 -19.51
C ASP A 113 21.68 -14.67 -20.14
N ALA A 114 20.94 -15.47 -20.92
CA ALA A 114 19.66 -15.06 -21.48
C ALA A 114 18.63 -14.72 -20.40
N VAL A 115 18.54 -15.55 -19.34
CA VAL A 115 17.63 -15.30 -18.20
C VAL A 115 18.07 -14.08 -17.40
N PHE A 116 19.37 -13.92 -17.16
CA PHE A 116 19.90 -12.77 -16.42
C PHE A 116 19.63 -11.47 -17.18
N THR A 117 19.99 -11.40 -18.46
CA THR A 117 19.77 -10.21 -19.30
C THR A 117 18.28 -9.90 -19.45
N ALA A 118 17.43 -10.90 -19.68
CA ALA A 118 15.97 -10.70 -19.73
C ALA A 118 15.43 -10.17 -18.39
N THR A 119 15.89 -10.73 -17.27
CA THR A 119 15.49 -10.26 -15.94
C THR A 119 15.91 -8.81 -15.76
N SER A 120 17.19 -8.50 -15.96
CA SER A 120 17.76 -7.16 -15.84
C SER A 120 17.05 -6.14 -16.75
N ALA A 121 16.70 -6.50 -17.98
CA ALA A 121 15.97 -5.62 -18.88
C ALA A 121 14.52 -5.36 -18.42
N VAL A 122 13.78 -6.41 -18.01
CA VAL A 122 12.40 -6.27 -17.52
C VAL A 122 12.31 -5.61 -16.14
N THR A 123 13.29 -5.84 -15.26
CA THR A 123 13.41 -5.14 -13.98
C THR A 123 14.03 -3.76 -14.12
N VAL A 124 14.52 -3.45 -15.33
CA VAL A 124 15.12 -2.18 -15.70
C VAL A 124 16.26 -1.85 -14.73
N THR A 125 17.19 -2.80 -14.63
CA THR A 125 18.32 -2.79 -13.70
C THR A 125 19.60 -2.36 -14.39
N GLY A 126 19.95 -2.96 -15.54
CA GLY A 126 21.14 -2.57 -16.30
C GLY A 126 22.40 -3.37 -16.02
N LEU A 127 22.36 -4.30 -15.05
CA LEU A 127 23.43 -5.27 -14.88
C LEU A 127 23.46 -6.22 -16.08
N THR A 128 24.67 -6.57 -16.52
CA THR A 128 24.89 -7.49 -17.65
C THR A 128 25.95 -8.52 -17.30
N THR A 129 25.76 -9.75 -17.77
CA THR A 129 26.76 -10.83 -17.66
C THR A 129 27.62 -10.93 -18.92
N VAL A 130 27.11 -10.41 -20.03
CA VAL A 130 27.75 -10.37 -21.35
C VAL A 130 27.54 -8.99 -21.96
N SER A 131 28.53 -8.51 -22.73
CA SER A 131 28.45 -7.19 -23.36
C SER A 131 27.24 -7.08 -24.28
N THR A 132 26.44 -6.03 -24.08
CA THR A 132 25.21 -5.85 -24.85
C THR A 132 25.49 -5.61 -26.34
N ALA A 133 26.58 -4.89 -26.61
CA ALA A 133 27.01 -4.57 -27.97
C ALA A 133 27.59 -5.78 -28.70
N ALA A 134 28.41 -6.59 -28.02
CA ALA A 134 29.16 -7.66 -28.64
C ALA A 134 28.38 -8.99 -28.73
N ASN A 135 27.58 -9.32 -27.71
CA ASN A 135 26.91 -10.61 -27.63
C ASN A 135 25.61 -10.67 -28.44
N TRP A 136 24.86 -9.57 -28.50
CA TRP A 136 23.51 -9.57 -29.06
C TRP A 136 23.47 -9.05 -30.49
N SER A 137 22.72 -9.73 -31.34
CA SER A 137 22.37 -9.23 -32.67
C SER A 137 21.45 -8.01 -32.56
N PHE A 138 21.19 -7.34 -33.68
CA PHE A 138 20.17 -6.29 -33.75
C PHE A 138 18.80 -6.75 -33.20
N PHE A 139 18.41 -8.01 -33.48
CA PHE A 139 17.18 -8.59 -32.93
C PHE A 139 17.26 -8.71 -31.40
N GLY A 140 18.38 -9.20 -30.87
CA GLY A 140 18.58 -9.30 -29.41
C GLY A 140 18.54 -7.94 -28.71
N GLN A 141 19.24 -6.93 -29.27
CA GLN A 141 19.20 -5.56 -28.76
C GLN A 141 17.78 -4.96 -28.82
N PHE A 142 17.03 -5.21 -29.89
CA PHE A 142 15.63 -4.80 -29.99
C PHE A 142 14.74 -5.48 -28.93
N VAL A 143 14.95 -6.78 -28.68
CA VAL A 143 14.23 -7.51 -27.62
C VAL A 143 14.55 -6.92 -26.23
N ILE A 144 15.80 -6.57 -25.94
CA ILE A 144 16.21 -5.89 -24.70
C ILE A 144 15.52 -4.52 -24.58
N LEU A 145 15.48 -3.74 -25.66
CA LEU A 145 14.82 -2.43 -25.70
C LEU A 145 13.32 -2.55 -25.38
N VAL A 146 12.62 -3.51 -26.00
CA VAL A 146 11.19 -3.76 -25.72
C VAL A 146 10.98 -4.25 -24.28
N ALA A 147 11.88 -5.10 -23.77
CA ALA A 147 11.83 -5.57 -22.38
C ALA A 147 11.93 -4.41 -21.38
N MET A 148 12.86 -3.47 -21.61
CA MET A 148 12.99 -2.24 -20.79
C MET A 148 11.72 -1.40 -20.83
N GLN A 149 11.13 -1.19 -22.02
CA GLN A 149 9.90 -0.40 -22.15
C GLN A 149 8.73 -1.03 -21.38
N ILE A 150 8.55 -2.36 -21.52
CA ILE A 150 7.49 -3.09 -20.80
C ILE A 150 7.77 -3.09 -19.29
N GLY A 151 9.02 -3.24 -18.88
CA GLY A 151 9.44 -3.18 -17.48
C GLY A 151 9.19 -1.83 -16.81
N GLY A 152 9.50 -0.74 -17.53
CA GLY A 152 9.28 0.64 -17.11
C GLY A 152 7.79 0.95 -16.90
N LEU A 153 6.96 0.61 -17.89
CA LEU A 153 5.50 0.80 -17.81
C LEU A 153 4.80 -0.20 -16.87
N GLY A 154 5.37 -1.40 -16.74
CA GLY A 154 4.82 -2.51 -15.96
C GLY A 154 4.77 -2.23 -14.45
N THR A 155 5.78 -1.54 -13.90
CA THR A 155 5.76 -1.13 -12.48
C THR A 155 4.68 -0.11 -12.19
N LEU A 156 4.47 0.85 -13.09
CA LEU A 156 3.43 1.86 -12.97
C LEU A 156 2.05 1.20 -12.98
N THR A 157 1.84 0.32 -13.96
CA THR A 157 0.60 -0.45 -14.11
C THR A 157 0.31 -1.30 -12.89
N MET A 158 1.32 -2.02 -12.38
CA MET A 158 1.18 -2.87 -11.21
C MET A 158 0.90 -2.07 -9.93
N THR A 159 1.62 -0.96 -9.74
CA THR A 159 1.39 -0.05 -8.60
C THR A 159 -0.05 0.49 -8.62
N SER A 160 -0.56 0.88 -9.79
CA SER A 160 -1.94 1.31 -9.95
C SER A 160 -2.94 0.20 -9.64
N ILE A 161 -2.72 -1.02 -10.14
CA ILE A 161 -3.59 -2.18 -9.87
C ILE A 161 -3.62 -2.51 -8.37
N LEU A 162 -2.45 -2.55 -7.71
CA LEU A 162 -2.34 -2.81 -6.27
C LEU A 162 -3.05 -1.71 -5.46
N ALA A 163 -2.83 -0.44 -5.79
CA ALA A 163 -3.50 0.68 -5.13
C ALA A 163 -5.03 0.59 -5.25
N LEU A 164 -5.54 0.24 -6.44
CA LEU A 164 -6.98 0.06 -6.68
C LEU A 164 -7.54 -1.15 -5.93
N ALA A 165 -6.81 -2.26 -5.86
CA ALA A 165 -7.25 -3.45 -5.16
C ALA A 165 -7.34 -3.23 -3.64
N ILE A 166 -6.44 -2.43 -3.08
CA ILE A 166 -6.50 -1.97 -1.68
C ILE A 166 -7.69 -1.02 -1.51
N GLY A 167 -7.87 -0.06 -2.43
CA GLY A 167 -8.99 0.88 -2.43
C GLY A 167 -10.36 0.21 -2.47
N ARG A 168 -10.51 -0.91 -3.21
CA ARG A 168 -11.74 -1.73 -3.23
C ARG A 168 -12.12 -2.31 -1.86
N LYS A 169 -11.22 -2.36 -0.88
CA LYS A 169 -11.53 -2.86 0.49
C LYS A 169 -11.77 -1.73 1.51
N LEU A 170 -11.56 -0.47 1.14
CA LEU A 170 -11.77 0.69 1.99
C LEU A 170 -13.26 1.10 2.05
N GLY A 171 -13.72 1.57 3.21
CA GLY A 171 -15.04 2.19 3.36
C GLY A 171 -15.14 3.52 2.58
N LEU A 172 -16.36 3.99 2.31
CA LEU A 172 -16.63 5.13 1.44
C LEU A 172 -15.79 6.38 1.75
N LYS A 173 -15.67 6.73 3.03
CA LYS A 173 -14.91 7.88 3.54
C LYS A 173 -13.43 7.79 3.20
N SER A 174 -12.83 6.62 3.39
CA SER A 174 -11.40 6.40 3.12
C SER A 174 -11.13 6.30 1.61
N ARG A 175 -12.07 5.77 0.82
CA ARG A 175 -11.98 5.79 -0.66
C ARG A 175 -11.94 7.20 -1.23
N LEU A 176 -12.80 8.10 -0.76
CA LEU A 176 -12.84 9.50 -1.24
C LEU A 176 -11.54 10.25 -0.92
N ILE A 177 -11.00 10.06 0.29
CA ILE A 177 -9.73 10.68 0.72
C ILE A 177 -8.55 10.15 -0.10
N THR A 178 -8.49 8.84 -0.36
CA THR A 178 -7.43 8.25 -1.20
C THR A 178 -7.52 8.69 -2.66
N GLN A 179 -8.75 8.87 -3.17
CA GLN A 179 -9.00 9.31 -4.53
C GLN A 179 -8.54 10.76 -4.76
N GLU A 180 -8.72 11.62 -3.76
CA GLU A 180 -8.25 13.01 -3.77
C GLU A 180 -6.73 13.12 -3.54
N ALA A 181 -6.15 12.25 -2.70
CA ALA A 181 -4.71 12.23 -2.45
C ALA A 181 -3.87 11.73 -3.65
N LEU A 182 -4.44 10.85 -4.48
CA LEU A 182 -3.77 10.33 -5.68
C LEU A 182 -4.08 11.14 -6.95
N ASN A 183 -4.99 12.13 -6.87
CA ASN A 183 -5.52 12.83 -8.05
C ASN A 183 -6.00 11.87 -9.15
N ILE A 184 -6.38 10.64 -8.75
CA ILE A 184 -6.92 9.63 -9.66
C ILE A 184 -8.39 10.00 -9.82
N GLY A 185 -8.69 10.69 -10.92
CA GLY A 185 -10.07 10.85 -11.38
C GLY A 185 -10.79 9.49 -11.35
N ARG A 186 -12.06 9.51 -10.92
CA ARG A 186 -13.05 8.41 -10.98
C ARG A 186 -12.47 7.00 -11.14
N LEU A 187 -12.53 6.17 -10.08
CA LEU A 187 -12.34 4.72 -10.19
C LEU A 187 -13.26 4.17 -11.31
N GLY A 188 -12.67 3.88 -12.46
CA GLY A 188 -13.36 3.63 -13.74
C GLY A 188 -12.46 3.92 -14.94
N GLU A 189 -11.42 4.74 -14.75
CA GLU A 189 -10.57 5.27 -15.84
C GLU A 189 -9.09 4.87 -15.73
N VAL A 190 -8.79 3.67 -15.20
CA VAL A 190 -7.41 3.13 -15.15
C VAL A 190 -6.77 3.14 -16.55
N GLY A 191 -7.59 2.86 -17.58
CA GLY A 191 -7.16 2.94 -18.97
C GLY A 191 -6.75 4.34 -19.41
N SER A 192 -7.47 5.39 -19.00
CA SER A 192 -7.12 6.77 -19.40
C SER A 192 -5.85 7.24 -18.70
N LEU A 193 -5.64 6.88 -17.42
CA LEU A 193 -4.39 7.17 -16.71
C LEU A 193 -3.20 6.45 -17.36
N LEU A 194 -3.33 5.16 -17.65
CA LEU A 194 -2.29 4.39 -18.34
C LEU A 194 -1.99 4.96 -19.73
N GLN A 195 -3.01 5.38 -20.48
CA GLN A 195 -2.83 6.01 -21.78
C GLN A 195 -2.04 7.33 -21.67
N ILE A 196 -2.33 8.16 -20.66
CA ILE A 196 -1.57 9.40 -20.42
C ILE A 196 -0.11 9.07 -20.06
N ILE A 197 0.12 8.05 -19.24
CA ILE A 197 1.47 7.59 -18.88
C ILE A 197 2.25 7.17 -20.12
N VAL A 198 1.69 6.28 -20.93
CA VAL A 198 2.34 5.77 -22.15
C VAL A 198 2.60 6.90 -23.13
N LEU A 199 1.62 7.78 -23.37
CA LEU A 199 1.78 8.90 -24.29
C LEU A 199 2.87 9.87 -23.82
N MET A 200 2.93 10.18 -22.52
CA MET A 200 3.97 11.02 -21.96
C MET A 200 5.36 10.37 -22.09
N SER A 201 5.49 9.09 -21.76
CA SER A 201 6.73 8.30 -21.90
C SER A 201 7.28 8.39 -23.32
N VAL A 202 6.47 7.98 -24.29
CA VAL A 202 6.84 7.95 -25.71
C VAL A 202 7.20 9.36 -26.23
N THR A 203 6.50 10.40 -25.75
CA THR A 203 6.81 11.78 -26.14
C THR A 203 8.18 12.22 -25.61
N ILE A 204 8.48 11.93 -24.34
CA ILE A 204 9.78 12.28 -23.73
C ILE A 204 10.90 11.48 -24.41
N GLU A 205 10.71 10.18 -24.59
CA GLU A 205 11.65 9.30 -25.29
C GLU A 205 11.91 9.77 -26.72
N ALA A 206 10.89 10.19 -27.48
CA ALA A 206 11.06 10.69 -28.83
C ALA A 206 11.88 12.00 -28.87
N ILE A 207 11.66 12.91 -27.91
CA ILE A 207 12.45 14.14 -27.77
C ILE A 207 13.91 13.78 -27.46
N LEU A 208 14.14 12.91 -26.47
CA LEU A 208 15.47 12.44 -26.10
C LEU A 208 16.17 11.76 -27.28
N ALA A 209 15.48 10.86 -27.98
CA ALA A 209 16.02 10.14 -29.13
C ALA A 209 16.44 11.09 -30.25
N THR A 210 15.66 12.14 -30.49
CA THR A 210 15.98 13.16 -31.49
C THR A 210 17.26 13.91 -31.11
N VAL A 211 17.36 14.40 -29.87
CA VAL A 211 18.54 15.12 -29.40
C VAL A 211 19.78 14.23 -29.39
N LEU A 212 19.65 12.99 -28.92
CA LEU A 212 20.74 12.02 -28.89
C LEU A 212 21.19 11.60 -30.29
N THR A 213 20.27 11.42 -31.24
CA THR A 213 20.62 11.14 -32.64
C THR A 213 21.46 12.27 -33.22
N ILE A 214 21.09 13.53 -32.95
CA ILE A 214 21.90 14.69 -33.35
C ILE A 214 23.27 14.65 -32.66
N GLY A 215 23.33 14.31 -31.38
CA GLY A 215 24.58 14.10 -30.64
C GLY A 215 25.53 13.11 -31.31
N PHE A 216 25.06 11.90 -31.61
CA PHE A 216 25.86 10.86 -32.27
C PHE A 216 26.26 11.23 -33.70
N LEU A 217 25.41 11.94 -34.45
CA LEU A 217 25.77 12.49 -35.76
C LEU A 217 26.92 13.49 -35.68
N VAL A 218 26.92 14.37 -34.67
CA VAL A 218 27.99 15.36 -34.46
C VAL A 218 29.33 14.68 -34.12
N VAL A 219 29.29 13.57 -33.40
CA VAL A 219 30.49 12.76 -33.08
C VAL A 219 30.96 11.93 -34.29
N GLY A 220 30.20 11.90 -35.38
CA GLY A 220 30.61 11.31 -36.67
C GLY A 220 30.03 9.95 -36.97
N GLU A 221 29.02 9.48 -36.22
CA GLU A 221 28.36 8.21 -36.52
C GLU A 221 27.48 8.30 -37.77
N PRO A 222 27.38 7.23 -38.59
CA PRO A 222 26.45 7.17 -39.70
C PRO A 222 25.01 7.35 -39.25
N PHE A 223 24.17 7.98 -40.07
CA PHE A 223 22.80 8.34 -39.70
C PHE A 223 21.95 7.19 -39.13
N LEU A 224 21.99 6.01 -39.76
CA LEU A 224 21.19 4.87 -39.28
C LEU A 224 21.69 4.34 -37.93
N THR A 225 23.00 4.33 -37.72
CA THR A 225 23.63 3.93 -36.47
C THR A 225 23.33 4.94 -35.36
N ALA A 226 23.52 6.23 -35.65
CA ALA A 226 23.20 7.33 -34.74
C ALA A 226 21.71 7.33 -34.34
N LEU A 227 20.81 7.04 -35.27
CA LEU A 227 19.38 6.93 -35.00
C LEU A 227 19.07 5.75 -34.09
N TRP A 228 19.68 4.59 -34.35
CA TRP A 228 19.52 3.40 -33.51
C TRP A 228 20.03 3.66 -32.08
N HIS A 229 21.25 4.21 -31.96
CA HIS A 229 21.85 4.54 -30.67
C HIS A 229 21.06 5.62 -29.94
N GLY A 230 20.58 6.65 -30.64
CA GLY A 230 19.74 7.70 -30.09
C GLY A 230 18.45 7.14 -29.49
N VAL A 231 17.75 6.26 -30.21
CA VAL A 231 16.53 5.59 -29.72
C VAL A 231 16.84 4.66 -28.54
N PHE A 232 17.90 3.85 -28.64
CA PHE A 232 18.27 2.90 -27.59
C PHE A 232 18.62 3.62 -26.28
N TYR A 233 19.49 4.63 -26.33
CA TYR A 233 19.84 5.43 -25.16
C TYR A 233 18.67 6.24 -24.62
N ALA A 234 17.76 6.74 -25.46
CA ALA A 234 16.57 7.45 -24.97
C ALA A 234 15.65 6.54 -24.15
N VAL A 235 15.35 5.33 -24.66
CA VAL A 235 14.53 4.33 -23.97
C VAL A 235 15.23 3.84 -22.71
N SER A 236 16.53 3.53 -22.80
CA SER A 236 17.33 3.07 -21.67
C SER A 236 17.42 4.16 -20.58
N ALA A 237 17.70 5.41 -20.94
CA ALA A 237 17.78 6.51 -19.98
C ALA A 237 16.45 6.83 -19.31
N PHE A 238 15.37 7.01 -20.08
CA PHE A 238 14.07 7.38 -19.51
C PHE A 238 13.47 6.26 -18.64
N ASN A 239 13.66 5.00 -19.02
CA ASN A 239 13.19 3.87 -18.22
C ASN A 239 14.15 3.50 -17.09
N ASN A 240 15.31 4.16 -16.95
CA ASN A 240 16.30 3.89 -15.92
C ASN A 240 16.98 2.50 -16.10
N GLY A 241 17.22 2.10 -17.35
CA GLY A 241 17.64 0.75 -17.72
C GLY A 241 19.14 0.49 -17.76
N GLY A 242 20.00 1.50 -17.89
CA GLY A 242 21.47 1.34 -17.83
C GLY A 242 22.12 0.55 -18.97
N PHE A 243 21.35 -0.10 -19.86
CA PHE A 243 21.89 -0.84 -21.00
C PHE A 243 22.50 0.11 -22.04
N THR A 244 23.64 -0.28 -22.60
CA THR A 244 24.36 0.46 -23.64
C THR A 244 24.45 -0.35 -24.94
N PRO A 245 24.25 0.24 -26.12
CA PRO A 245 24.47 -0.43 -27.40
C PRO A 245 25.96 -0.44 -27.82
N HIS A 246 26.83 0.25 -27.06
CA HIS A 246 28.28 0.30 -27.25
C HIS A 246 29.01 -0.62 -26.27
N SER A 247 30.12 -1.23 -26.73
CA SER A 247 30.93 -2.17 -25.93
C SER A 247 31.52 -1.50 -24.69
N ASP A 248 32.03 -0.28 -24.85
CA ASP A 248 32.67 0.51 -23.77
C ASP A 248 31.66 1.50 -23.15
N GLY A 249 30.37 1.31 -23.41
CA GLY A 249 29.30 2.15 -22.88
C GLY A 249 29.41 3.61 -23.29
N LEU A 250 29.44 4.50 -22.29
CA LEU A 250 29.52 5.96 -22.49
C LEU A 250 30.92 6.54 -22.24
N VAL A 251 31.89 5.72 -21.84
CA VAL A 251 33.27 6.15 -21.56
C VAL A 251 33.91 6.89 -22.75
N PRO A 252 33.69 6.51 -24.02
CA PRO A 252 34.25 7.25 -25.16
C PRO A 252 33.63 8.64 -25.39
N TYR A 253 32.54 8.99 -24.70
CA TYR A 253 31.75 10.20 -24.94
C TYR A 253 31.83 11.20 -23.77
N THR A 254 32.88 11.16 -22.95
CA THR A 254 33.04 12.00 -21.74
C THR A 254 33.00 13.51 -22.02
N ASP A 255 33.44 13.93 -23.20
CA ASP A 255 33.43 15.33 -23.67
C ASP A 255 32.14 15.71 -24.42
N ALA A 256 31.32 14.73 -24.80
CA ALA A 256 30.12 14.92 -25.60
C ALA A 256 28.90 15.29 -24.73
N VAL A 257 28.86 16.53 -24.26
CA VAL A 257 27.74 17.08 -23.44
C VAL A 257 26.38 16.89 -24.11
N LEU A 258 26.32 16.95 -25.46
CA LEU A 258 25.10 16.75 -26.23
C LEU A 258 24.54 15.31 -26.15
N ILE A 259 25.35 14.35 -25.69
CA ILE A 259 24.94 12.96 -25.44
C ILE A 259 24.66 12.77 -23.93
N LEU A 260 25.60 13.19 -23.08
CA LEU A 260 25.52 12.90 -21.65
C LEU A 260 24.42 13.67 -20.92
N LEU A 261 24.20 14.94 -21.25
CA LEU A 261 23.19 15.75 -20.58
C LEU A 261 21.75 15.24 -20.84
N PRO A 262 21.33 14.92 -22.08
CA PRO A 262 20.03 14.29 -22.31
C PRO A 262 19.85 12.96 -21.59
N ILE A 263 20.89 12.12 -21.50
CA ILE A 263 20.84 10.86 -20.72
C ILE A 263 20.59 11.15 -19.24
N ALA A 264 21.37 12.06 -18.65
CA ALA A 264 21.18 12.45 -17.25
C ALA A 264 19.77 13.01 -16.99
N LEU A 265 19.25 13.86 -17.88
CA LEU A 265 17.90 14.40 -17.77
C LEU A 265 16.82 13.31 -17.94
N GLY A 266 17.02 12.36 -18.86
CA GLY A 266 16.13 11.22 -19.04
C GLY A 266 16.00 10.38 -17.78
N VAL A 267 17.14 10.01 -17.17
CA VAL A 267 17.20 9.25 -15.90
C VAL A 267 16.54 10.03 -14.77
N LEU A 268 16.80 11.34 -14.66
CA LEU A 268 16.16 12.19 -13.65
C LEU A 268 14.63 12.18 -13.81
N LEU A 269 14.12 12.43 -15.01
CA LEU A 269 12.69 12.48 -15.28
C LEU A 269 12.00 11.14 -15.02
N GLY A 270 12.63 10.03 -15.42
CA GLY A 270 12.17 8.67 -15.13
C GLY A 270 12.10 8.38 -13.62
N SER A 271 13.09 8.86 -12.86
CA SER A 271 13.19 8.61 -11.42
C SER A 271 12.17 9.37 -10.56
N LEU A 272 11.59 10.49 -11.01
CA LEU A 272 10.70 11.33 -10.19
C LEU A 272 9.36 10.68 -9.84
N GLY A 273 8.86 9.81 -10.71
CA GLY A 273 7.55 9.21 -10.57
C GLY A 273 6.45 10.02 -11.24
N PHE A 274 5.55 9.29 -11.90
CA PHE A 274 4.51 9.89 -12.73
C PHE A 274 3.60 10.88 -11.99
N PRO A 275 3.17 10.63 -10.73
CA PRO A 275 2.38 11.60 -9.98
C PRO A 275 3.07 12.96 -9.82
N VAL A 276 4.39 12.95 -9.65
CA VAL A 276 5.20 14.16 -9.51
C VAL A 276 5.25 14.92 -10.83
N VAL A 277 5.54 14.23 -11.93
CA VAL A 277 5.56 14.83 -13.27
C VAL A 277 4.19 15.46 -13.62
N LEU A 278 3.10 14.79 -13.27
CA LEU A 278 1.75 15.31 -13.49
C LEU A 278 1.47 16.59 -12.68
N VAL A 279 1.87 16.64 -11.41
CA VAL A 279 1.74 17.86 -10.58
C VAL A 279 2.59 18.99 -11.14
N LEU A 280 3.82 18.72 -11.58
CA LEU A 280 4.70 19.72 -12.19
C LEU A 280 4.10 20.27 -13.50
N ARG A 281 3.50 19.42 -14.33
CA ARG A 281 2.80 19.86 -15.55
C ARG A 281 1.59 20.74 -15.24
N GLN A 282 0.81 20.40 -14.23
CA GLN A 282 -0.42 21.13 -13.87
C GLN A 282 -0.15 22.46 -13.14
N THR A 283 0.84 22.47 -12.26
CA THR A 283 1.09 23.59 -11.33
C THR A 283 2.35 24.39 -11.64
N GLY A 284 3.16 23.91 -12.59
CA GLY A 284 4.48 24.45 -12.88
C GLY A 284 5.45 24.30 -11.70
N LEU A 285 6.46 25.16 -11.67
CA LEU A 285 7.45 25.22 -10.59
C LEU A 285 6.98 25.96 -9.32
N ARG A 286 5.66 26.12 -9.14
CA ARG A 286 5.08 26.86 -8.00
C ARG A 286 5.04 25.99 -6.75
N PHE A 287 6.13 25.97 -6.00
CA PHE A 287 6.32 25.14 -4.80
C PHE A 287 5.15 25.18 -3.80
N SER A 288 4.49 26.34 -3.61
CA SER A 288 3.37 26.48 -2.68
C SER A 288 2.15 25.62 -3.06
N ARG A 289 1.95 25.33 -4.35
CA ARG A 289 0.82 24.56 -4.88
C ARG A 289 1.08 23.06 -4.94
N TRP A 290 2.30 22.61 -4.66
CA TRP A 290 2.63 21.18 -4.67
C TRP A 290 2.04 20.47 -3.47
N ASN A 291 1.60 19.22 -3.68
CA ASN A 291 1.17 18.34 -2.60
C ASN A 291 2.38 17.85 -1.78
N LEU A 292 2.11 17.21 -0.64
CA LEU A 292 3.16 16.74 0.26
C LEU A 292 4.12 15.74 -0.40
N ASN A 293 3.59 14.82 -1.20
CA ASN A 293 4.36 13.79 -1.88
C ASN A 293 5.35 14.40 -2.88
N THR A 294 4.89 15.30 -3.76
CA THR A 294 5.74 16.02 -4.71
C THR A 294 6.83 16.84 -4.01
N LYS A 295 6.50 17.52 -2.91
CA LYS A 295 7.49 18.26 -2.12
C LYS A 295 8.56 17.34 -1.56
N LEU A 296 8.16 16.22 -0.93
CA LEU A 296 9.11 15.25 -0.39
C LEU A 296 10.00 14.66 -1.48
N VAL A 297 9.43 14.21 -2.60
CA VAL A 297 10.22 13.64 -3.70
C VAL A 297 11.24 14.65 -4.23
N ILE A 298 10.79 15.85 -4.64
CA ILE A 298 11.70 16.82 -5.27
C ILE A 298 12.78 17.28 -4.29
N VAL A 299 12.42 17.63 -3.05
CA VAL A 299 13.40 18.08 -2.04
C VAL A 299 14.39 16.98 -1.70
N THR A 300 13.93 15.76 -1.38
CA THR A 300 14.83 14.66 -1.02
C THR A 300 15.72 14.26 -2.19
N THR A 301 15.17 14.13 -3.40
CA THR A 301 15.97 13.83 -4.60
C THR A 301 17.03 14.90 -4.87
N THR A 302 16.69 16.18 -4.65
CA THR A 302 17.64 17.29 -4.84
C THR A 302 18.77 17.21 -3.81
N ILE A 303 18.44 16.99 -2.54
CA ILE A 303 19.43 16.81 -1.46
C ILE A 303 20.36 15.64 -1.78
N LEU A 304 19.81 14.47 -2.12
CA LEU A 304 20.62 13.29 -2.44
C LEU A 304 21.52 13.51 -3.66
N LEU A 305 21.03 14.21 -4.69
CA LEU A 305 21.82 14.55 -5.87
C LEU A 305 23.01 15.44 -5.50
N PHE A 306 22.78 16.52 -4.75
CA PHE A 306 23.86 17.43 -4.34
C PHE A 306 24.85 16.74 -3.39
N VAL A 307 24.36 15.95 -2.43
CA VAL A 307 25.21 15.20 -1.51
C VAL A 307 26.07 14.18 -2.27
N GLY A 308 25.48 13.36 -3.14
CA GLY A 308 26.23 12.40 -3.95
C GLY A 308 27.25 13.07 -4.88
N TRP A 309 26.89 14.21 -5.46
CA TRP A 309 27.78 14.97 -6.32
C TRP A 309 28.98 15.51 -5.55
N ALA A 310 28.73 16.13 -4.39
CA ALA A 310 29.78 16.68 -3.55
C ALA A 310 30.70 15.58 -2.99
N LEU A 311 30.15 14.45 -2.53
CA LEU A 311 30.93 13.35 -1.99
C LEU A 311 31.80 12.69 -3.07
N PHE A 312 31.25 12.42 -4.25
CA PHE A 312 32.02 11.85 -5.36
C PHE A 312 33.19 12.75 -5.75
N LEU A 313 32.93 14.05 -5.95
CA LEU A 313 34.00 15.01 -6.25
C LEU A 313 35.03 15.08 -5.12
N ALA A 314 34.61 15.09 -3.85
CA ALA A 314 35.52 15.24 -2.72
C ALA A 314 36.53 14.08 -2.61
N PHE A 315 36.11 12.85 -2.90
CA PHE A 315 36.96 11.67 -2.76
C PHE A 315 37.70 11.32 -4.06
N GLU A 316 37.10 11.53 -5.23
CA GLU A 316 37.70 11.14 -6.51
C GLU A 316 38.55 12.24 -7.17
N TRP A 317 38.54 13.49 -6.66
CA TRP A 317 39.22 14.62 -7.32
C TRP A 317 40.67 14.37 -7.71
N SER A 318 41.39 13.68 -6.81
CA SER A 318 42.82 13.37 -6.91
C SER A 318 43.11 11.94 -7.33
N ASN A 319 42.10 11.09 -7.51
CA ASN A 319 42.30 9.69 -7.86
C ASN A 319 42.84 9.59 -9.30
N PRO A 320 44.07 9.04 -9.48
CA PRO A 320 44.70 8.92 -10.80
C PRO A 320 43.93 8.03 -11.77
N ASP A 321 43.21 7.03 -11.27
CA ASP A 321 42.53 6.04 -12.09
C ASP A 321 41.14 6.52 -12.57
N THR A 322 40.68 7.67 -12.07
CA THR A 322 39.36 8.24 -12.40
C THR A 322 39.46 9.69 -12.90
N LEU A 323 39.42 10.68 -11.99
CA LEU A 323 39.23 12.08 -12.35
C LEU A 323 40.53 12.89 -12.41
N ARG A 324 41.66 12.44 -11.86
CA ARG A 324 42.85 13.30 -11.67
C ARG A 324 43.28 14.05 -12.92
N ASP A 325 43.37 13.34 -14.04
CA ASP A 325 43.91 13.86 -15.30
C ASP A 325 42.85 14.56 -16.18
N ARG A 326 41.61 14.63 -15.71
CA ARG A 326 40.51 15.29 -16.41
C ARG A 326 40.52 16.81 -16.22
N PRO A 327 40.11 17.61 -17.23
CA PRO A 327 39.84 19.04 -17.06
C PRO A 327 38.81 19.30 -15.96
N VAL A 328 38.94 20.43 -15.26
CA VAL A 328 38.06 20.79 -14.12
C VAL A 328 36.57 20.77 -14.47
N HIS A 329 36.20 21.22 -15.67
CA HIS A 329 34.80 21.25 -16.10
C HIS A 329 34.24 19.84 -16.36
N GLU A 330 35.06 18.93 -16.91
CA GLU A 330 34.72 17.51 -17.07
C GLU A 330 34.56 16.85 -15.71
N LYS A 331 35.51 17.03 -14.77
CA LYS A 331 35.39 16.49 -13.40
C LYS A 331 34.05 16.85 -12.76
N ILE A 332 33.72 18.14 -12.79
CA ILE A 332 32.49 18.68 -12.20
C ILE A 332 31.26 18.03 -12.84
N PHE A 333 31.23 17.91 -14.16
CA PHE A 333 30.11 17.31 -14.87
C PHE A 333 30.02 15.79 -14.67
N GLU A 334 31.14 15.07 -14.70
CA GLU A 334 31.22 13.63 -14.43
C GLU A 334 30.72 13.30 -13.03
N GLY A 335 31.08 14.10 -12.02
CA GLY A 335 30.56 13.93 -10.67
C GLY A 335 29.04 14.15 -10.59
N PHE A 336 28.50 15.10 -11.36
CA PHE A 336 27.06 15.32 -11.44
C PHE A 336 26.39 14.13 -12.12
N PHE A 337 26.96 13.67 -13.23
CA PHE A 337 26.49 12.51 -13.98
C PHE A 337 26.47 11.27 -13.09
N HIS A 338 27.58 10.96 -12.40
CA HIS A 338 27.66 9.86 -11.45
C HIS A 338 26.56 9.93 -10.39
N SER A 339 26.38 11.08 -9.74
CA SER A 339 25.31 11.28 -8.73
C SER A 339 23.90 11.09 -9.29
N VAL A 340 23.68 11.38 -10.58
CA VAL A 340 22.41 11.06 -11.27
C VAL A 340 22.28 9.55 -11.47
N MET A 341 23.35 8.88 -11.90
CA MET A 341 23.34 7.44 -12.24
C MET A 341 23.22 6.52 -11.05
N VAL A 342 23.71 6.93 -9.88
CA VAL A 342 23.54 6.21 -8.61
C VAL A 342 22.06 6.11 -8.20
N ARG A 343 21.17 6.98 -8.72
CA ARG A 343 19.71 6.91 -8.47
C ARG A 343 18.99 6.10 -9.55
N SER A 344 19.47 4.88 -9.76
CA SER A 344 18.97 3.95 -10.77
C SER A 344 19.12 4.40 -12.22
N GLY A 345 20.23 5.05 -12.59
CA GLY A 345 20.53 5.33 -13.99
C GLY A 345 21.41 4.27 -14.65
N GLY A 346 22.38 3.74 -13.90
CA GLY A 346 23.18 2.57 -14.30
C GLY A 346 24.26 2.84 -15.34
N PHE A 347 24.38 4.06 -15.86
CA PHE A 347 25.46 4.41 -16.77
C PHE A 347 26.72 4.85 -16.03
N ASN A 348 27.89 4.46 -16.51
CA ASN A 348 29.18 4.85 -15.96
C ASN A 348 30.04 5.58 -17.01
N LEU A 349 30.88 6.49 -16.52
CA LEU A 349 31.91 7.19 -17.30
C LEU A 349 33.34 6.82 -16.87
N VAL A 350 33.46 6.22 -15.69
CA VAL A 350 34.69 5.66 -15.13
C VAL A 350 34.46 4.19 -14.81
N ASP A 351 35.53 3.42 -14.68
CA ASP A 351 35.42 2.06 -14.14
C ASP A 351 35.01 2.15 -12.66
N MET A 352 34.01 1.39 -12.25
CA MET A 352 33.56 1.37 -10.87
C MET A 352 34.54 0.62 -9.96
N ASN A 353 35.33 -0.32 -10.52
CA ASN A 353 36.37 -1.03 -9.78
C ASN A 353 37.53 -0.14 -9.35
N SER A 354 37.74 1.00 -10.02
CA SER A 354 38.85 1.92 -9.75
C SER A 354 38.47 3.05 -8.79
N LEU A 355 37.25 3.03 -8.24
CA LEU A 355 36.82 4.01 -7.24
C LEU A 355 37.50 3.76 -5.90
N GLU A 356 37.72 4.83 -5.14
CA GLU A 356 38.20 4.72 -3.77
C GLU A 356 37.19 3.93 -2.90
N PRO A 357 37.64 3.10 -1.93
CA PRO A 357 36.73 2.31 -1.09
C PRO A 357 35.67 3.15 -0.35
N VAL A 358 36.03 4.38 0.03
CA VAL A 358 35.08 5.32 0.65
C VAL A 358 34.02 5.78 -0.36
N THR A 359 34.40 6.01 -1.62
CA THR A 359 33.49 6.36 -2.72
C THR A 359 32.55 5.19 -3.03
N LEU A 360 33.03 3.95 -3.05
CA LEU A 360 32.21 2.74 -3.20
C LEU A 360 31.15 2.65 -2.09
N LEU A 361 31.56 2.77 -0.82
CA LEU A 361 30.64 2.72 0.32
C LEU A 361 29.57 3.84 0.28
N MET A 362 29.95 5.05 -0.11
CA MET A 362 28.99 6.16 -0.26
C MET A 362 28.05 5.91 -1.43
N THR A 363 28.55 5.34 -2.52
CA THR A 363 27.75 4.95 -3.68
C THR A 363 26.74 3.88 -3.31
N ASP A 364 27.12 2.86 -2.56
CA ASP A 364 26.23 1.83 -2.01
C ASP A 364 25.08 2.43 -1.21
N ALA A 365 25.39 3.32 -0.27
CA ALA A 365 24.38 3.97 0.57
C ALA A 365 23.39 4.81 -0.27
N LEU A 366 23.87 5.48 -1.30
CA LEU A 366 23.05 6.30 -2.20
C LEU A 366 22.24 5.46 -3.19
N MET A 367 22.80 4.36 -3.72
CA MET A 367 22.07 3.42 -4.60
C MET A 367 20.87 2.82 -3.89
N PHE A 368 21.01 2.53 -2.59
CA PHE A 368 19.91 1.99 -1.79
C PHE A 368 18.69 2.92 -1.77
N ALA A 369 18.90 4.23 -1.93
CA ALA A 369 17.87 5.23 -2.14
C ALA A 369 17.54 5.38 -3.64
N GLY A 370 16.48 4.70 -4.07
CA GLY A 370 15.99 4.75 -5.45
C GLY A 370 15.22 6.03 -5.77
N GLY A 371 14.19 5.93 -6.62
CA GLY A 371 13.41 7.09 -7.07
C GLY A 371 12.13 7.39 -6.28
N GLY A 372 11.28 8.26 -6.83
CA GLY A 372 9.96 8.60 -6.33
C GLY A 372 8.96 7.44 -6.39
N PRO A 373 7.85 7.49 -5.66
CA PRO A 373 6.75 6.52 -5.79
C PRO A 373 6.18 6.51 -7.21
N ALA A 374 5.79 5.33 -7.70
CA ALA A 374 5.30 5.15 -9.07
C ALA A 374 6.25 5.80 -10.11
N SER A 375 7.55 5.55 -9.95
CA SER A 375 8.61 5.84 -10.91
C SER A 375 9.09 4.56 -11.59
N VAL A 376 9.94 4.74 -12.60
CA VAL A 376 10.65 3.62 -13.22
C VAL A 376 11.87 3.18 -12.42
N ALA A 377 12.33 3.93 -11.41
CA ALA A 377 13.45 3.53 -10.58
C ALA A 377 13.04 2.47 -9.54
N GLY A 378 13.91 1.50 -9.25
CA GLY A 378 13.70 0.47 -8.22
C GLY A 378 14.13 0.92 -6.83
N GLY A 379 14.47 -0.04 -5.97
CA GLY A 379 14.99 0.20 -4.63
C GLY A 379 14.01 0.84 -3.65
N ILE A 380 14.57 1.35 -2.54
CA ILE A 380 13.77 2.03 -1.51
C ILE A 380 13.42 3.42 -2.01
N LYS A 381 12.12 3.74 -2.00
CA LYS A 381 11.66 5.03 -2.52
C LYS A 381 12.21 6.20 -1.69
N VAL A 382 12.52 7.31 -2.35
CA VAL A 382 13.01 8.53 -1.66
C VAL A 382 12.04 9.01 -0.57
N THR A 383 10.73 8.81 -0.75
CA THR A 383 9.74 9.18 0.27
C THR A 383 9.81 8.29 1.51
N THR A 384 10.16 7.01 1.34
CA THR A 384 10.34 6.07 2.45
C THR A 384 11.54 6.49 3.29
N LEU A 385 12.65 6.81 2.63
CA LEU A 385 13.84 7.34 3.30
C LEU A 385 13.55 8.68 4.00
N ALA A 386 12.87 9.60 3.31
CA ALA A 386 12.52 10.91 3.85
C ALA A 386 11.65 10.81 5.11
N VAL A 387 10.64 9.94 5.12
CA VAL A 387 9.76 9.73 6.28
C VAL A 387 10.54 9.23 7.48
N VAL A 388 11.42 8.24 7.31
CA VAL A 388 12.24 7.71 8.42
C VAL A 388 13.23 8.75 8.91
N PHE A 389 13.90 9.47 8.02
CA PHE A 389 14.83 10.53 8.42
C PHE A 389 14.13 11.66 9.18
N LEU A 390 12.97 12.10 8.71
CA LEU A 390 12.16 13.10 9.40
C LEU A 390 11.66 12.60 10.77
N ALA A 391 11.34 11.30 10.88
CA ALA A 391 10.98 10.70 12.16
C ALA A 391 12.15 10.70 13.15
N ILE A 392 13.37 10.37 12.69
CA ILE A 392 14.58 10.45 13.51
C ILE A 392 14.82 11.88 13.99
N LEU A 393 14.65 12.87 13.11
CA LEU A 393 14.80 14.29 13.47
C LEU A 393 13.71 14.76 14.46
N ALA A 394 12.46 14.31 14.29
CA ALA A 394 11.39 14.62 15.21
C ALA A 394 11.64 14.01 16.60
N GLU A 395 12.07 12.74 16.65
CA GLU A 395 12.42 12.04 17.89
C GLU A 395 13.58 12.75 18.61
N ALA A 396 14.63 13.13 17.88
CA ALA A 396 15.77 13.88 18.42
C ALA A 396 15.39 15.26 18.98
N ARG A 397 14.28 15.85 18.49
CA ARG A 397 13.72 17.11 19.00
C ARG A 397 12.72 16.92 20.15
N GLY A 398 12.30 15.68 20.43
CA GLY A 398 11.22 15.37 21.37
C GLY A 398 9.82 15.67 20.84
N ASP A 399 9.66 15.79 19.51
CA ASP A 399 8.36 16.03 18.88
C ASP A 399 7.51 14.75 18.86
N ARG A 400 6.28 14.82 19.40
CA ARG A 400 5.35 13.66 19.42
C ARG A 400 4.81 13.25 18.05
N SER A 401 4.98 14.09 17.03
CA SER A 401 4.42 13.86 15.70
C SER A 401 5.38 14.35 14.63
N VAL A 402 5.54 13.57 13.57
CA VAL A 402 6.39 13.96 12.44
C VAL A 402 5.64 14.95 11.55
N ILE A 403 6.14 16.18 11.45
CA ILE A 403 5.53 17.24 10.64
C ILE A 403 6.48 17.61 9.51
N ALA A 404 5.95 17.67 8.28
CA ALA A 404 6.67 18.09 7.08
C ALA A 404 5.82 19.08 6.27
N PHE A 405 6.40 20.22 5.88
CA PHE A 405 5.71 21.26 5.10
C PHE A 405 4.33 21.65 5.67
N TYR A 406 4.25 21.84 6.99
CA TYR A 406 3.03 22.16 7.74
C TYR A 406 1.93 21.08 7.66
N ARG A 407 2.31 19.82 7.44
CA ARG A 407 1.40 18.66 7.41
C ARG A 407 1.97 17.53 8.25
N THR A 408 1.13 16.89 9.05
CA THR A 408 1.52 15.73 9.86
C THR A 408 1.56 14.46 9.01
N ILE A 409 2.62 13.67 9.17
CA ILE A 409 2.79 12.36 8.53
C ILE A 409 2.10 11.29 9.40
N PRO A 410 1.19 10.47 8.86
CA PRO A 410 0.53 9.42 9.62
C PRO A 410 1.50 8.35 10.13
N GLU A 411 1.28 7.81 11.33
CA GLU A 411 2.12 6.74 11.90
C GLU A 411 2.16 5.48 11.02
N ASP A 412 1.07 5.15 10.34
CA ASP A 412 1.02 3.99 9.44
C ASP A 412 2.06 4.12 8.31
N ALA A 413 2.29 5.34 7.80
CA ALA A 413 3.31 5.58 6.78
C ALA A 413 4.72 5.32 7.32
N LEU A 414 4.97 5.70 8.58
CA LEU A 414 6.25 5.42 9.26
C LEU A 414 6.47 3.92 9.47
N ARG A 415 5.46 3.18 9.95
CA ARG A 415 5.54 1.73 10.15
C ARG A 415 5.82 0.99 8.84
N ILE A 416 5.15 1.38 7.76
CA ILE A 416 5.41 0.83 6.42
C ILE A 416 6.83 1.16 5.97
N ALA A 417 7.29 2.41 6.17
CA ALA A 417 8.61 2.84 5.76
C ALA A 417 9.73 2.05 6.46
N ILE A 418 9.64 1.89 7.78
CA ILE A 418 10.58 1.08 8.57
C ILE A 418 10.57 -0.38 8.10
N SER A 419 9.38 -0.95 7.87
CA SER A 419 9.24 -2.33 7.41
C SER A 419 9.92 -2.55 6.05
N VAL A 420 9.74 -1.62 5.10
CA VAL A 420 10.38 -1.68 3.77
C VAL A 420 11.91 -1.64 3.90
N ILE A 421 12.45 -0.73 4.72
CA ILE A 421 13.90 -0.60 4.91
C ILE A 421 14.49 -1.84 5.56
N MET A 422 13.90 -2.33 6.65
CA MET A 422 14.39 -3.52 7.34
C MET A 422 14.32 -4.77 6.45
N MET A 423 13.24 -4.93 5.70
CA MET A 423 13.11 -6.07 4.80
C MET A 423 14.09 -5.97 3.62
N GLY A 424 14.31 -4.77 3.07
CA GLY A 424 15.32 -4.53 2.04
C GLY A 424 16.73 -4.82 2.50
N ALA A 425 17.10 -4.30 3.67
CA ALA A 425 18.40 -4.57 4.28
C ALA A 425 18.61 -6.07 4.55
N THR A 426 17.56 -6.80 4.94
CA THR A 426 17.61 -8.26 5.13
C THR A 426 17.86 -8.99 3.80
N VAL A 427 17.19 -8.58 2.71
CA VAL A 427 17.42 -9.17 1.38
C VAL A 427 18.85 -8.94 0.90
N VAL A 428 19.36 -7.71 1.06
CA VAL A 428 20.76 -7.38 0.72
C VAL A 428 21.73 -8.20 1.55
N LEU A 429 21.54 -8.27 2.88
CA LEU A 429 22.40 -9.02 3.78
C LEU A 429 22.47 -10.52 3.42
N VAL A 430 21.30 -11.15 3.22
CA VAL A 430 21.22 -12.57 2.83
C VAL A 430 21.80 -12.79 1.44
N GLY A 431 21.53 -11.88 0.49
CA GLY A 431 22.09 -11.93 -0.86
C GLY A 431 23.61 -11.86 -0.87
N CYS A 432 24.20 -10.95 -0.07
CA CYS A 432 25.64 -10.85 0.10
C CYS A 432 26.22 -12.13 0.71
N GLY A 433 25.62 -12.65 1.78
CA GLY A 433 26.09 -13.88 2.43
C GLY A 433 26.11 -15.09 1.49
N ILE A 434 25.08 -15.23 0.65
CA ILE A 434 25.02 -16.29 -0.36
C ILE A 434 26.06 -16.08 -1.46
N LEU A 435 26.21 -14.85 -1.96
CA LEU A 435 27.13 -14.60 -3.08
C LEU A 435 28.59 -14.64 -2.67
N VAL A 436 28.96 -14.16 -1.47
CA VAL A 436 30.34 -14.31 -0.94
C VAL A 436 30.74 -15.79 -0.92
N GLU A 437 29.84 -16.68 -0.48
CA GLU A 437 30.11 -18.12 -0.45
C GLU A 437 30.20 -18.73 -1.86
N ILE A 438 29.43 -18.23 -2.82
CA ILE A 438 29.41 -18.77 -4.19
C ILE A 438 30.57 -18.26 -5.04
N SER A 439 30.95 -16.98 -4.89
CA SER A 439 31.92 -16.30 -5.73
C SER A 439 33.32 -16.27 -5.15
N GLU A 440 33.48 -16.48 -3.84
CA GLU A 440 34.76 -16.34 -3.12
C GLU A 440 35.40 -14.94 -3.25
N GLU A 441 34.59 -13.93 -3.57
CA GLU A 441 35.00 -12.53 -3.75
C GLU A 441 34.87 -11.73 -2.44
N PRO A 442 35.64 -10.64 -2.28
CA PRO A 442 35.57 -9.83 -1.07
C PRO A 442 34.22 -9.11 -0.95
N LEU A 443 33.84 -8.83 0.30
CA LEU A 443 32.51 -8.32 0.65
C LEU A 443 32.19 -6.99 -0.03
N ASP A 444 33.16 -6.12 -0.25
CA ASP A 444 32.99 -4.82 -0.91
C ASP A 444 32.50 -4.97 -2.36
N ARG A 445 33.13 -5.84 -3.17
CA ARG A 445 32.66 -6.11 -4.54
C ARG A 445 31.26 -6.75 -4.55
N VAL A 446 31.03 -7.71 -3.66
CA VAL A 446 29.74 -8.40 -3.56
C VAL A 446 28.63 -7.46 -3.09
N LEU A 447 28.91 -6.62 -2.08
CA LEU A 447 27.95 -5.66 -1.53
C LEU A 447 27.51 -4.66 -2.60
N PHE A 448 28.46 -4.12 -3.37
CA PHE A 448 28.17 -3.20 -4.46
C PHE A 448 27.23 -3.82 -5.49
N GLU A 449 27.55 -5.04 -5.95
CA GLU A 449 26.77 -5.73 -6.97
C GLU A 449 25.36 -6.09 -6.46
N VAL A 450 25.25 -6.54 -5.20
CA VAL A 450 23.96 -6.91 -4.59
C VAL A 450 23.08 -5.69 -4.34
N ILE A 451 23.65 -4.59 -3.84
CA ILE A 451 22.90 -3.33 -3.65
C ILE A 451 22.45 -2.81 -5.00
N SER A 452 23.32 -2.81 -6.00
CA SER A 452 22.96 -2.41 -7.36
C SER A 452 21.83 -3.28 -7.92
N ALA A 453 21.89 -4.61 -7.76
CA ALA A 453 20.81 -5.50 -8.17
C ALA A 453 19.50 -5.19 -7.43
N TYR A 454 19.53 -5.06 -6.11
CA TYR A 454 18.34 -4.80 -5.28
C TYR A 454 17.72 -3.42 -5.56
N ALA A 455 18.55 -2.40 -5.73
CA ALA A 455 18.13 -1.04 -6.05
C ALA A 455 17.69 -0.89 -7.53
N THR A 456 17.91 -1.93 -8.33
CA THR A 456 17.87 -1.89 -9.80
C THR A 456 18.68 -0.71 -10.32
N CYS A 457 19.92 -0.57 -9.82
CA CYS A 457 20.76 0.57 -10.11
C CYS A 457 21.49 0.43 -11.45
N GLY A 458 22.16 -0.70 -11.67
CA GLY A 458 22.84 -1.02 -12.92
C GLY A 458 24.32 -0.69 -12.96
N LEU A 459 24.83 0.07 -11.98
CA LEU A 459 26.27 0.23 -11.80
C LEU A 459 26.86 -1.11 -11.35
N SER A 460 28.01 -1.49 -11.90
CA SER A 460 28.63 -2.78 -11.65
C SER A 460 30.14 -2.63 -11.49
N VAL A 461 30.70 -3.44 -10.60
CA VAL A 461 32.15 -3.67 -10.45
C VAL A 461 32.61 -4.87 -11.30
N GLY A 462 31.82 -5.25 -12.31
CA GLY A 462 32.09 -6.37 -13.21
C GLY A 462 31.70 -7.74 -12.66
N LEU A 463 31.39 -7.85 -11.37
CA LEU A 463 31.13 -9.13 -10.71
C LEU A 463 30.00 -9.93 -11.39
N SER A 464 28.94 -9.27 -11.88
CA SER A 464 27.86 -9.95 -12.61
C SER A 464 28.35 -10.83 -13.77
N GLY A 465 29.38 -10.41 -14.49
CA GLY A 465 29.97 -11.18 -15.61
C GLY A 465 30.84 -12.36 -15.16
N GLU A 466 31.44 -12.26 -13.97
CA GLU A 466 32.37 -13.24 -13.41
C GLU A 466 31.67 -14.39 -12.67
N LEU A 467 30.41 -14.19 -12.26
CA LEU A 467 29.69 -15.15 -11.43
C LEU A 467 29.42 -16.50 -12.12
N PRO A 468 29.48 -17.62 -11.37
CA PRO A 468 28.96 -18.89 -11.87
C PRO A 468 27.42 -18.82 -12.05
N PRO A 469 26.82 -19.77 -12.79
CA PRO A 469 25.38 -19.75 -13.09
C PRO A 469 24.48 -19.62 -11.84
N ALA A 470 24.85 -20.27 -10.73
CA ALA A 470 24.13 -20.15 -9.46
C ALA A 470 24.08 -18.69 -8.94
N GLY A 471 25.20 -17.97 -9.01
CA GLY A 471 25.28 -16.57 -8.60
C GLY A 471 24.45 -15.64 -9.50
N LYS A 472 24.48 -15.88 -10.82
CA LYS A 472 23.63 -15.16 -11.78
C LYS A 472 22.14 -15.27 -11.45
N TYR A 473 21.66 -16.47 -11.11
CA TYR A 473 20.27 -16.65 -10.70
C TYR A 473 19.91 -15.97 -9.37
N VAL A 474 20.84 -15.94 -8.41
CA VAL A 474 20.67 -15.23 -7.14
C VAL A 474 20.50 -13.73 -7.38
N LEU A 475 21.40 -13.11 -8.15
CA LEU A 475 21.27 -11.70 -8.52
C LEU A 475 19.98 -11.42 -9.30
N ALA A 476 19.60 -12.27 -10.26
CA ALA A 476 18.35 -12.14 -11.00
C ALA A 476 17.12 -12.13 -10.07
N LEU A 477 17.10 -13.01 -9.05
CA LEU A 477 16.03 -13.02 -8.05
C LEU A 477 16.02 -11.73 -7.21
N ILE A 478 17.20 -11.24 -6.81
CA ILE A 478 17.33 -9.99 -6.04
C ILE A 478 16.82 -8.79 -6.85
N MET A 479 17.14 -8.70 -8.14
CA MET A 479 16.61 -7.68 -9.05
C MET A 479 15.08 -7.72 -9.10
N LEU A 480 14.50 -8.91 -9.21
CA LEU A 480 13.05 -9.10 -9.26
C LEU A 480 12.38 -8.64 -7.95
N ILE A 481 12.96 -8.99 -6.80
CA ILE A 481 12.47 -8.56 -5.48
C ILE A 481 12.57 -7.04 -5.34
N GLY A 482 13.70 -6.46 -5.75
CA GLY A 482 13.93 -5.02 -5.75
C GLY A 482 12.90 -4.25 -6.59
N ARG A 483 12.61 -4.75 -7.79
CA ARG A 483 11.65 -4.15 -8.72
C ARG A 483 10.20 -4.21 -8.24
N ILE A 484 9.76 -5.39 -7.79
CA ILE A 484 8.37 -5.63 -7.36
C ILE A 484 8.10 -4.95 -6.01
N GLY A 485 9.17 -4.74 -5.22
CA GLY A 485 9.13 -4.21 -3.88
C GLY A 485 9.02 -5.34 -2.84
N THR A 486 9.89 -5.27 -1.84
CA THR A 486 9.99 -6.27 -0.78
C THR A 486 8.66 -6.54 -0.07
N THR A 487 7.90 -5.50 0.26
CA THR A 487 6.60 -5.65 0.92
C THR A 487 5.56 -6.34 0.05
N THR A 488 5.58 -6.12 -1.27
CA THR A 488 4.70 -6.82 -2.22
C THR A 488 5.07 -8.30 -2.28
N VAL A 489 6.36 -8.62 -2.34
CA VAL A 489 6.85 -10.02 -2.33
C VAL A 489 6.49 -10.70 -1.00
N ALA A 490 6.72 -10.06 0.15
CA ALA A 490 6.29 -10.58 1.45
C ALA A 490 4.77 -10.83 1.48
N ALA A 491 3.97 -9.88 1.00
CA ALA A 491 2.52 -10.04 0.96
C ALA A 491 2.05 -11.16 0.01
N ALA A 492 2.80 -11.43 -1.07
CA ALA A 492 2.51 -12.52 -2.01
C ALA A 492 2.84 -13.90 -1.43
N LEU A 493 3.90 -13.98 -0.63
CA LEU A 493 4.37 -15.19 0.05
C LEU A 493 3.62 -15.45 1.36
N ALA A 494 3.07 -14.41 1.99
CA ALA A 494 2.29 -14.53 3.20
C ALA A 494 1.08 -15.47 2.98
N LEU A 495 1.11 -16.61 3.66
CA LEU A 495 -0.01 -17.54 3.71
C LEU A 495 -1.18 -16.83 4.39
N ARG A 496 -2.14 -16.36 3.57
CA ARG A 496 -3.46 -15.81 3.92
C ARG A 496 -3.44 -15.20 5.33
N SER A 497 -3.26 -13.89 5.44
CA SER A 497 -3.62 -13.21 6.68
C SER A 497 -5.12 -13.45 6.89
N ARG A 498 -5.45 -14.50 7.66
CA ARG A 498 -6.68 -14.51 8.41
C ARG A 498 -6.58 -13.19 9.14
N ARG A 499 -7.49 -12.25 8.85
CA ARG A 499 -7.85 -11.28 9.85
C ARG A 499 -8.06 -12.14 11.09
N ARG A 500 -7.12 -12.10 12.03
CA ARG A 500 -7.40 -12.60 13.37
C ARG A 500 -8.52 -11.66 13.80
N LEU A 501 -9.74 -12.09 13.53
CA LEU A 501 -10.88 -11.80 14.37
C LEU A 501 -10.59 -12.54 15.69
N TYR A 502 -9.50 -12.19 16.36
CA TYR A 502 -9.49 -12.28 17.80
C TYR A 502 -10.44 -11.17 18.19
N ARG A 503 -11.74 -11.49 18.23
CA ARG A 503 -12.72 -10.57 18.77
C ARG A 503 -12.44 -10.60 20.27
N VAL A 504 -11.59 -9.68 20.70
CA VAL A 504 -11.23 -9.53 22.11
C VAL A 504 -12.54 -9.48 22.90
N PRO A 505 -12.70 -10.33 23.93
CA PRO A 505 -13.91 -10.36 24.73
C PRO A 505 -14.10 -9.01 25.40
N VAL A 506 -15.35 -8.60 25.59
CA VAL A 506 -15.69 -7.33 26.25
C VAL A 506 -16.30 -7.64 27.61
N LEU A 507 -15.76 -7.01 28.65
CA LEU A 507 -16.33 -7.06 29.99
C LEU A 507 -17.48 -6.05 30.08
N VAL A 508 -18.66 -6.47 30.50
CA VAL A 508 -19.81 -5.56 30.71
C VAL A 508 -20.27 -5.71 32.15
N ILE A 509 -20.07 -4.66 32.95
CA ILE A 509 -20.38 -4.63 34.38
C ILE A 509 -21.66 -3.82 34.60
N GLY A 510 -22.65 -4.41 35.26
CA GLY A 510 -23.97 -3.82 35.48
C GLY A 510 -24.87 -4.01 34.26
N LEU A 511 -25.59 -5.13 34.23
CA LEU A 511 -26.55 -5.56 33.22
C LEU A 511 -27.96 -4.98 33.45
N GLY A 512 -28.04 -3.73 33.89
CA GLY A 512 -29.29 -2.95 33.82
C GLY A 512 -29.74 -2.72 32.37
N ARG A 513 -30.70 -1.82 32.15
CA ARG A 513 -31.26 -1.54 30.80
C ARG A 513 -30.18 -1.26 29.74
N PHE A 514 -29.23 -0.40 30.08
CA PHE A 514 -28.14 -0.02 29.17
C PHE A 514 -27.10 -1.13 29.00
N GLY A 515 -26.63 -1.73 30.11
CA GLY A 515 -25.63 -2.80 30.06
C GLY A 515 -26.14 -4.04 29.32
N THR A 516 -27.37 -4.47 29.56
CA THR A 516 -28.01 -5.57 28.82
C THR A 516 -28.10 -5.26 27.33
N ALA A 517 -28.59 -4.08 26.94
CA ALA A 517 -28.70 -3.70 25.53
C ALA A 517 -27.32 -3.68 24.84
N THR A 518 -26.31 -3.18 25.53
CA THR A 518 -24.92 -3.13 25.05
C THR A 518 -24.35 -4.55 24.89
N ALA A 519 -24.46 -5.38 25.93
CA ALA A 519 -23.97 -6.75 25.93
C ALA A 519 -24.61 -7.59 24.80
N LEU A 520 -25.94 -7.52 24.65
CA LEU A 520 -26.64 -8.24 23.58
C LEU A 520 -26.27 -7.74 22.19
N GLN A 521 -26.05 -6.44 22.02
CA GLN A 521 -25.64 -5.89 20.72
C GLN A 521 -24.21 -6.29 20.37
N LEU A 522 -23.30 -6.31 21.35
CA LEU A 522 -21.94 -6.84 21.19
C LEU A 522 -21.98 -8.33 20.81
N ALA A 523 -22.82 -9.12 21.49
CA ALA A 523 -23.02 -10.54 21.19
C ALA A 523 -23.62 -10.77 19.79
N ARG A 524 -24.57 -9.94 19.32
CA ARG A 524 -25.12 -10.01 17.95
C ARG A 524 -24.10 -9.67 16.88
N GLN A 525 -23.16 -8.78 17.19
CA GLN A 525 -21.99 -8.53 16.34
C GLN A 525 -20.95 -9.65 16.42
N GLY A 526 -21.24 -10.69 17.22
CA GLY A 526 -20.46 -11.90 17.46
C GLY A 526 -19.19 -11.66 18.26
N ARG A 527 -19.16 -10.65 19.12
CA ARG A 527 -18.13 -10.51 20.16
C ARG A 527 -18.48 -11.40 21.34
N GLU A 528 -17.47 -12.00 21.95
CA GLU A 528 -17.61 -12.65 23.25
C GLU A 528 -17.79 -11.58 24.31
N VAL A 529 -18.72 -11.83 25.24
CA VAL A 529 -19.08 -10.90 26.30
C VAL A 529 -19.12 -11.66 27.60
N LEU A 530 -18.38 -11.15 28.59
CA LEU A 530 -18.52 -11.53 29.99
C LEU A 530 -19.38 -10.46 30.67
N GLY A 531 -20.61 -10.81 30.99
CA GLY A 531 -21.50 -9.97 31.78
C GLY A 531 -21.25 -10.18 33.28
N VAL A 532 -21.09 -9.10 34.04
CA VAL A 532 -20.99 -9.13 35.50
C VAL A 532 -22.17 -8.37 36.08
N GLU A 533 -22.95 -9.03 36.92
CA GLU A 533 -24.15 -8.46 37.52
C GLU A 533 -24.31 -8.97 38.96
N ARG A 534 -24.81 -8.13 39.86
CA ARG A 534 -25.07 -8.50 41.25
C ARG A 534 -26.43 -9.20 41.41
N ASP A 535 -27.40 -8.85 40.57
CA ASP A 535 -28.75 -9.44 40.60
C ASP A 535 -28.80 -10.84 39.94
N ALA A 536 -28.92 -11.87 40.78
CA ALA A 536 -29.06 -13.26 40.38
C ALA A 536 -30.18 -13.52 39.36
N GLN A 537 -31.28 -12.76 39.41
CA GLN A 537 -32.39 -12.94 38.46
C GLN A 537 -32.00 -12.50 37.05
N LEU A 538 -31.25 -11.40 36.92
CA LEU A 538 -30.73 -10.92 35.65
C LEU A 538 -29.67 -11.86 35.09
N VAL A 539 -28.80 -12.40 35.95
CA VAL A 539 -27.79 -13.40 35.58
C VAL A 539 -28.46 -14.63 34.98
N GLN A 540 -29.45 -15.20 35.66
CA GLN A 540 -30.18 -16.37 35.19
C GLN A 540 -30.90 -16.11 33.85
N LYS A 541 -31.50 -14.93 33.70
CA LYS A 541 -32.20 -14.52 32.47
C LYS A 541 -31.27 -14.38 31.27
N LEU A 542 -30.05 -13.87 31.48
CA LEU A 542 -29.11 -13.56 30.41
C LEU A 542 -28.11 -14.68 30.12
N SER A 543 -27.97 -15.66 31.01
CA SER A 543 -27.11 -16.84 30.83
C SER A 543 -27.44 -17.64 29.56
N GLY A 544 -28.67 -17.54 29.03
CA GLY A 544 -29.07 -18.17 27.76
C GLY A 544 -28.89 -17.30 26.50
N GLN A 545 -28.47 -16.04 26.65
CA GLN A 545 -28.38 -15.07 25.55
C GLN A 545 -26.97 -14.49 25.35
N LEU A 546 -26.16 -14.45 26.41
CA LEU A 546 -24.77 -14.01 26.38
C LEU A 546 -23.82 -15.21 26.45
N THR A 547 -22.56 -15.00 26.07
CA THR A 547 -21.55 -16.06 26.05
C THR A 547 -21.20 -16.50 27.47
N HIS A 548 -21.00 -15.53 28.36
CA HIS A 548 -20.76 -15.75 29.78
C HIS A 548 -21.44 -14.66 30.62
N VAL A 549 -22.07 -15.05 31.72
CA VAL A 549 -22.64 -14.11 32.71
C VAL A 549 -22.32 -14.65 34.11
N VAL A 550 -21.81 -13.79 34.99
CA VAL A 550 -21.41 -14.17 36.35
C VAL A 550 -22.06 -13.24 37.36
N GLU A 551 -22.53 -13.84 38.46
CA GLU A 551 -22.99 -13.11 39.63
C GLU A 551 -21.80 -12.66 40.46
N ALA A 552 -21.53 -11.34 40.53
CA ALA A 552 -20.45 -10.80 41.35
C ALA A 552 -20.65 -9.32 41.69
N GLU A 553 -20.06 -8.91 42.83
CA GLU A 553 -20.03 -7.53 43.29
C GLU A 553 -18.76 -6.82 42.76
N ALA A 554 -18.92 -6.09 41.65
CA ALA A 554 -17.79 -5.44 40.98
C ALA A 554 -17.20 -4.23 41.73
N THR A 555 -17.86 -3.76 42.81
CA THR A 555 -17.26 -2.74 43.69
C THR A 555 -16.09 -3.31 44.51
N ASP A 556 -16.00 -4.64 44.65
CA ASP A 556 -14.85 -5.33 45.23
C ASP A 556 -13.80 -5.65 44.15
N ILE A 557 -12.58 -5.15 44.33
CA ILE A 557 -11.47 -5.37 43.40
C ILE A 557 -11.04 -6.85 43.35
N ASP A 558 -11.15 -7.58 44.46
CA ASP A 558 -10.73 -8.98 44.49
C ASP A 558 -11.71 -9.87 43.72
N ALA A 559 -13.00 -9.53 43.72
CA ALA A 559 -13.99 -10.15 42.84
C ALA A 559 -13.64 -9.92 41.36
N LEU A 560 -13.25 -8.69 40.97
CA LEU A 560 -12.81 -8.40 39.60
C LEU A 560 -11.53 -9.14 39.21
N ARG A 561 -10.58 -9.32 40.14
CA ARG A 561 -9.37 -10.13 39.91
C ARG A 561 -9.70 -11.61 39.67
N GLN A 562 -10.60 -12.19 40.48
CA GLN A 562 -11.03 -13.58 40.32
C GLN A 562 -11.73 -13.83 38.99
N LEU A 563 -12.43 -12.82 38.46
CA LEU A 563 -13.06 -12.87 37.14
C LEU A 563 -12.09 -12.63 35.98
N GLY A 564 -10.80 -12.38 36.27
CA GLY A 564 -9.79 -12.09 35.24
C GLY A 564 -10.02 -10.75 34.56
N ALA A 565 -10.61 -9.75 35.23
CA ALA A 565 -10.94 -8.46 34.60
C ALA A 565 -9.73 -7.74 33.98
N ALA A 566 -8.51 -7.97 34.49
CA ALA A 566 -7.25 -7.44 33.95
C ALA A 566 -6.90 -8.02 32.56
N GLU A 567 -7.46 -9.17 32.17
CA GLU A 567 -7.23 -9.80 30.87
C GLU A 567 -8.09 -9.17 29.75
N PHE A 568 -9.01 -8.28 30.09
CA PHE A 568 -9.89 -7.62 29.14
C PHE A 568 -9.33 -6.27 28.69
N ASP A 569 -9.12 -6.11 27.37
CA ASP A 569 -8.72 -4.81 26.80
C ASP A 569 -9.81 -3.74 26.89
N SER A 570 -11.07 -4.13 27.13
CA SER A 570 -12.22 -3.23 27.10
C SER A 570 -13.29 -3.63 28.10
N ALA A 571 -13.70 -2.66 28.91
CA ALA A 571 -14.76 -2.80 29.89
C ALA A 571 -15.83 -1.71 29.70
N VAL A 572 -17.09 -2.09 29.86
CA VAL A 572 -18.25 -1.20 29.89
C VAL A 572 -18.84 -1.21 31.30
N VAL A 573 -18.85 -0.06 31.97
CA VAL A 573 -19.49 0.15 33.27
C VAL A 573 -20.89 0.72 33.03
N GLY A 574 -21.90 -0.15 33.08
CA GLY A 574 -23.31 0.16 32.85
C GLY A 574 -24.11 0.50 34.12
N VAL A 575 -23.46 0.56 35.28
CA VAL A 575 -24.10 0.83 36.58
C VAL A 575 -24.58 2.27 36.65
N GLY A 576 -25.88 2.46 36.84
CA GLY A 576 -26.53 3.78 36.94
C GLY A 576 -27.48 3.92 38.12
N THR A 577 -27.52 2.94 39.03
CA THR A 577 -28.35 2.96 40.24
C THR A 577 -27.65 3.67 41.40
N SER A 578 -26.31 3.68 41.41
CA SER A 578 -25.48 4.36 42.38
C SER A 578 -24.28 5.01 41.69
N ILE A 579 -24.07 6.30 41.96
CA ILE A 579 -22.88 7.04 41.50
C ILE A 579 -21.63 6.47 42.17
N GLU A 580 -21.72 6.15 43.46
CA GLU A 580 -20.62 5.58 44.25
C GLU A 580 -20.14 4.26 43.64
N SER A 581 -21.05 3.33 43.33
CA SER A 581 -20.69 2.05 42.72
C SER A 581 -20.06 2.23 41.34
N SER A 582 -20.60 3.12 40.50
CA SER A 582 -20.04 3.41 39.17
C SER A 582 -18.59 3.94 39.27
N VAL A 583 -18.36 4.84 40.22
CA VAL A 583 -17.05 5.43 40.50
C VAL A 583 -16.06 4.38 41.02
N LEU A 584 -16.46 3.57 42.01
CA LEU A 584 -15.61 2.51 42.58
C LEU A 584 -15.23 1.44 41.55
N ILE A 585 -16.19 0.97 40.75
CA ILE A 585 -15.93 0.00 39.68
C ILE A 585 -14.94 0.57 38.66
N THR A 586 -15.13 1.83 38.27
CA THR A 586 -14.25 2.51 37.32
C THR A 586 -12.84 2.62 37.88
N ALA A 587 -12.68 3.00 39.14
CA ALA A 587 -11.38 3.08 39.81
C ALA A 587 -10.70 1.70 39.87
N ASN A 588 -11.42 0.64 40.28
CA ASN A 588 -10.90 -0.72 40.31
C ASN A 588 -10.40 -1.19 38.93
N LEU A 589 -11.13 -0.88 37.85
CA LEU A 589 -10.70 -1.22 36.49
C LEU A 589 -9.45 -0.45 36.04
N VAL A 590 -9.29 0.79 36.48
CA VAL A 590 -8.08 1.59 36.25
C VAL A 590 -6.89 0.96 36.98
N ASP A 591 -7.06 0.58 38.25
CA ASP A 591 -6.03 -0.07 39.06
C ASP A 591 -5.63 -1.45 38.51
N LEU A 592 -6.56 -2.15 37.87
CA LEU A 592 -6.33 -3.42 37.16
C LEU A 592 -5.70 -3.24 35.77
N GLY A 593 -5.49 -2.00 35.31
CA GLY A 593 -4.80 -1.70 34.05
C GLY A 593 -5.64 -1.88 32.79
N VAL A 594 -6.98 -1.88 32.90
CA VAL A 594 -7.87 -2.04 31.73
C VAL A 594 -7.74 -0.84 30.78
N SER A 595 -7.30 -1.10 29.55
CA SER A 595 -6.87 -0.04 28.63
C SER A 595 -7.99 0.81 28.02
N ARG A 596 -9.24 0.32 28.02
CA ARG A 596 -10.39 1.06 27.48
C ARG A 596 -11.62 0.89 28.35
N ILE A 597 -11.91 1.91 29.15
CA ILE A 597 -13.05 1.92 30.08
C ILE A 597 -14.13 2.86 29.56
N TRP A 598 -15.30 2.29 29.28
CA TRP A 598 -16.52 3.01 28.88
C TRP A 598 -17.47 3.10 30.07
N ALA A 599 -17.63 4.28 30.64
CA ALA A 599 -18.45 4.46 31.84
C ALA A 599 -19.74 5.24 31.54
N LYS A 600 -20.87 4.68 31.99
CA LYS A 600 -22.16 5.35 31.93
C LYS A 600 -22.24 6.46 32.98
N ALA A 601 -22.53 7.68 32.55
CA ALA A 601 -22.85 8.79 33.43
C ALA A 601 -24.34 9.13 33.39
N ILE A 602 -24.86 9.56 34.53
CA ILE A 602 -26.27 9.98 34.70
C ILE A 602 -26.38 11.51 34.56
N THR A 603 -25.39 12.23 35.08
CA THR A 603 -25.36 13.70 35.09
C THR A 603 -23.99 14.20 34.61
N PRO A 604 -23.90 15.42 34.05
CA PRO A 604 -22.62 15.99 33.61
C PRO A 604 -21.54 16.01 34.70
N SER A 605 -21.94 16.27 35.96
CA SER A 605 -21.02 16.25 37.10
C SER A 605 -20.47 14.85 37.38
N HIS A 606 -21.31 13.81 37.33
CA HIS A 606 -20.87 12.42 37.42
C HIS A 606 -19.88 12.07 36.30
N GLY A 607 -20.16 12.52 35.07
CA GLY A 607 -19.25 12.29 33.95
C GLY A 607 -17.87 12.91 34.14
N LYS A 608 -17.79 14.15 34.65
CA LYS A 608 -16.51 14.79 34.98
C LYS A 608 -15.71 14.01 36.02
N ILE A 609 -16.38 13.41 37.01
CA ILE A 609 -15.74 12.58 38.03
C ILE A 609 -15.15 11.33 37.38
N LEU A 610 -15.93 10.59 36.58
CA LEU A 610 -15.48 9.38 35.89
C LEU A 610 -14.28 9.65 34.97
N SER A 611 -14.30 10.74 34.20
CA SER A 611 -13.15 11.13 33.35
C SER A 611 -11.88 11.41 34.17
N ARG A 612 -12.01 12.03 35.34
CA ARG A 612 -10.86 12.32 36.22
C ARG A 612 -10.29 11.08 36.89
N ILE A 613 -11.13 10.07 37.15
CA ILE A 613 -10.70 8.78 37.72
C ILE A 613 -9.92 7.95 36.69
N GLY A 614 -10.22 8.12 35.40
CA GLY A 614 -9.54 7.38 34.32
C GLY A 614 -10.49 6.64 33.38
N ALA A 615 -11.80 6.93 33.42
CA ALA A 615 -12.70 6.47 32.35
C ALA A 615 -12.29 7.13 31.02
N HIS A 616 -11.92 6.31 30.05
CA HIS A 616 -11.45 6.75 28.73
C HIS A 616 -12.59 7.32 27.90
N HIS A 617 -13.80 6.76 28.10
CA HIS A 617 -15.01 7.19 27.43
C HIS A 617 -16.14 7.31 28.45
N VAL A 618 -16.78 8.46 28.48
CA VAL A 618 -17.97 8.71 29.30
C VAL A 618 -19.14 8.95 28.38
N ILE A 619 -20.23 8.22 28.61
CA ILE A 619 -21.44 8.26 27.78
C ILE A 619 -22.67 8.65 28.59
N PHE A 620 -23.64 9.29 27.94
CA PHE A 620 -24.88 9.76 28.56
C PHE A 620 -26.11 9.18 27.84
N PRO A 621 -26.36 7.86 27.95
CA PRO A 621 -27.29 7.15 27.07
C PRO A 621 -28.71 7.75 27.05
N GLU A 622 -29.22 8.17 28.21
CA GLU A 622 -30.54 8.79 28.34
C GLU A 622 -30.61 10.16 27.68
N ALA A 623 -29.58 11.01 27.86
CA ALA A 623 -29.52 12.33 27.25
C ALA A 623 -29.35 12.21 25.72
N ASP A 624 -28.51 11.28 25.27
CA ASP A 624 -28.23 11.03 23.85
C ASP A 624 -29.47 10.45 23.15
N ALA A 625 -30.13 9.47 23.76
CA ALA A 625 -31.38 8.90 23.25
C ALA A 625 -32.51 9.95 23.26
N GLY A 626 -32.58 10.78 24.30
CA GLY A 626 -33.51 11.90 24.39
C GLY A 626 -33.32 12.91 23.25
N ARG A 627 -32.08 13.32 22.99
CA ARG A 627 -31.74 14.23 21.88
C ARG A 627 -32.13 13.64 20.52
N ARG A 628 -31.75 12.39 20.26
CA ARG A 628 -32.14 11.68 19.01
C ARG A 628 -33.66 11.59 18.87
N THR A 629 -34.36 11.24 19.95
CA THR A 629 -35.82 11.13 19.93
C THR A 629 -36.48 12.50 19.70
N ALA A 630 -35.97 13.56 20.32
CA ALA A 630 -36.48 14.92 20.11
C ALA A 630 -36.38 15.35 18.64
N HIS A 631 -35.26 15.06 17.97
CA HIS A 631 -35.11 15.35 16.55
C HIS A 631 -36.00 14.46 15.65
N LEU A 632 -36.21 13.19 15.99
CA LEU A 632 -37.08 12.28 15.22
C LEU A 632 -38.57 12.62 15.37
N VAL A 633 -39.02 13.04 16.55
CA VAL A 633 -40.42 13.42 16.82
C VAL A 633 -40.81 14.70 16.08
N SER A 634 -39.85 15.54 15.68
CA SER A 634 -40.10 16.67 14.78
C SER A 634 -40.60 16.28 13.38
N GLY A 635 -40.55 14.97 13.04
CA GLY A 635 -41.20 14.36 11.87
C GLY A 635 -40.52 14.59 10.52
N ARG A 636 -39.40 15.33 10.49
CA ARG A 636 -38.72 15.73 9.23
C ARG A 636 -37.37 15.03 9.01
N LEU A 637 -36.77 14.49 10.05
CA LEU A 637 -35.52 13.72 10.01
C LEU A 637 -35.83 12.24 10.28
N LEU A 638 -35.36 11.34 9.41
CA LEU A 638 -35.63 9.89 9.45
C LEU A 638 -34.51 9.10 10.12
N ASP A 639 -33.28 9.63 10.07
CA ASP A 639 -32.10 9.07 10.71
C ASP A 639 -31.09 10.21 10.96
N TYR A 640 -30.38 10.15 12.08
CA TYR A 640 -29.52 11.25 12.55
C TYR A 640 -28.23 10.69 13.13
N ILE A 641 -27.10 11.07 12.53
CA ILE A 641 -25.76 10.74 13.01
C ILE A 641 -24.99 12.05 13.20
N GLU A 642 -24.78 12.42 14.46
CA GLU A 642 -23.95 13.55 14.87
C GLU A 642 -22.47 13.13 14.91
N PHE A 643 -21.61 14.01 14.40
CA PHE A 643 -20.16 13.98 14.55
C PHE A 643 -19.76 15.04 15.60
N ASP A 644 -18.47 15.15 15.92
CA ASP A 644 -17.97 16.27 16.73
C ASP A 644 -18.29 17.63 16.08
N ASP A 645 -18.37 18.69 16.90
CA ASP A 645 -18.59 20.09 16.50
C ASP A 645 -19.93 20.38 15.80
N ASP A 646 -21.05 19.83 16.30
CA ASP A 646 -22.42 20.09 15.83
C ASP A 646 -22.63 19.84 14.32
N PHE A 647 -21.82 18.97 13.72
CA PHE A 647 -21.95 18.53 12.34
C PHE A 647 -22.69 17.19 12.28
N ALA A 648 -23.73 17.07 11.47
CA ALA A 648 -24.49 15.84 11.35
C ALA A 648 -24.67 15.38 9.89
N ILE A 649 -24.95 14.10 9.75
CA ILE A 649 -25.49 13.52 8.52
C ILE A 649 -26.88 13.01 8.84
N VAL A 650 -27.86 13.50 8.08
CA VAL A 650 -29.27 13.15 8.25
C VAL A 650 -29.82 12.48 7.02
N LYS A 651 -30.70 11.51 7.25
CA LYS A 651 -31.57 10.97 6.23
C LYS A 651 -32.91 11.71 6.32
N MET A 652 -33.40 12.27 5.22
CA MET A 652 -34.62 13.07 5.22
C MET A 652 -35.36 12.97 3.89
N TYR A 653 -36.62 13.38 3.87
CA TYR A 653 -37.35 13.60 2.62
C TYR A 653 -36.95 14.95 2.01
N PRO A 654 -36.91 15.06 0.67
CA PRO A 654 -36.57 16.30 -0.01
C PRO A 654 -37.63 17.38 0.24
N PRO A 655 -37.26 18.62 0.62
CA PRO A 655 -38.19 19.76 0.67
C PRO A 655 -38.81 20.02 -0.71
N ARG A 656 -40.03 20.56 -0.78
CA ARG A 656 -40.74 20.76 -2.07
C ARG A 656 -39.96 21.63 -3.03
N GLU A 657 -39.19 22.58 -2.52
CA GLU A 657 -38.33 23.47 -3.33
C GLU A 657 -37.25 22.73 -4.13
N VAL A 658 -36.86 21.52 -3.72
CA VAL A 658 -35.83 20.71 -4.39
C VAL A 658 -36.47 19.63 -5.29
N GLN A 659 -37.76 19.35 -5.11
CA GLN A 659 -38.47 18.35 -5.89
C GLN A 659 -38.68 18.81 -7.33
N GLY A 660 -38.40 17.94 -8.29
CA GLY A 660 -38.55 18.19 -9.73
C GLY A 660 -37.35 18.87 -10.38
N PHE A 661 -36.35 19.31 -9.60
CA PHE A 661 -35.14 19.98 -10.08
C PHE A 661 -33.91 19.09 -9.94
N THR A 662 -32.85 19.40 -10.69
CA THR A 662 -31.54 18.79 -10.46
C THR A 662 -30.84 19.44 -9.27
N LEU A 663 -29.96 18.72 -8.58
CA LEU A 663 -29.21 19.29 -7.46
C LEU A 663 -28.34 20.50 -7.86
N GLY A 664 -27.90 20.55 -9.11
CA GLY A 664 -27.23 21.72 -9.71
C GLY A 664 -28.14 22.93 -9.83
N ASP A 665 -29.37 22.73 -10.29
CA ASP A 665 -30.36 23.82 -10.40
C ASP A 665 -30.81 24.31 -9.02
N SER A 666 -31.03 23.37 -8.08
CA SER A 666 -31.51 23.67 -6.73
C SER A 666 -30.48 24.42 -5.87
N ASN A 667 -29.20 24.41 -6.23
CA ASN A 667 -28.12 25.17 -5.57
C ASN A 667 -28.12 25.00 -4.03
N VAL A 668 -28.40 23.79 -3.55
CA VAL A 668 -28.68 23.52 -2.12
C VAL A 668 -27.54 23.97 -1.20
N ARG A 669 -26.29 23.74 -1.62
CA ARG A 669 -25.10 24.10 -0.82
C ARG A 669 -24.90 25.59 -0.66
N SER A 670 -25.04 26.37 -1.73
CA SER A 670 -24.88 27.83 -1.67
C SER A 670 -26.07 28.51 -1.00
N LYS A 671 -27.29 27.96 -1.17
CA LYS A 671 -28.52 28.56 -0.64
C LYS A 671 -28.79 28.22 0.84
N TYR A 672 -28.45 27.02 1.29
CA TYR A 672 -28.79 26.55 2.64
C TYR A 672 -27.58 26.09 3.47
N GLY A 673 -26.37 26.09 2.90
CA GLY A 673 -25.15 25.69 3.62
C GLY A 673 -25.04 24.20 3.93
N VAL A 674 -25.93 23.38 3.36
CA VAL A 674 -25.96 21.91 3.55
C VAL A 674 -25.62 21.19 2.25
N THR A 675 -25.00 20.03 2.34
CA THR A 675 -24.56 19.26 1.17
C THR A 675 -25.38 17.99 1.03
N VAL A 676 -26.06 17.80 -0.10
CA VAL A 676 -26.69 16.51 -0.43
C VAL A 676 -25.59 15.55 -0.88
N VAL A 677 -25.43 14.46 -0.15
CA VAL A 677 -24.36 13.45 -0.35
C VAL A 677 -24.85 12.32 -1.25
N GLY A 678 -26.13 11.97 -1.15
CA GLY A 678 -26.73 10.88 -1.92
C GLY A 678 -28.24 10.95 -1.99
N VAL A 679 -28.78 10.29 -3.00
CA VAL A 679 -30.21 10.18 -3.28
C VAL A 679 -30.54 8.70 -3.43
N LYS A 680 -31.63 8.27 -2.81
CA LYS A 680 -32.19 6.92 -3.01
C LYS A 680 -33.62 7.03 -3.49
N SER A 681 -33.85 6.60 -4.72
CA SER A 681 -35.18 6.48 -5.29
C SER A 681 -35.87 5.18 -4.84
N PRO A 682 -37.21 5.13 -4.81
CA PRO A 682 -37.94 3.95 -4.37
C PRO A 682 -37.58 2.70 -5.20
N GLY A 683 -37.16 1.63 -4.52
CA GLY A 683 -36.81 0.36 -5.18
C GLY A 683 -35.39 0.30 -5.76
N GLU A 684 -34.63 1.39 -5.69
CA GLU A 684 -33.25 1.47 -6.20
C GLU A 684 -32.21 1.56 -5.07
N ASP A 685 -30.96 1.26 -5.40
CA ASP A 685 -29.82 1.46 -4.49
C ASP A 685 -29.45 2.93 -4.35
N PHE A 686 -28.69 3.27 -3.29
CA PHE A 686 -28.21 4.63 -3.10
C PHE A 686 -27.27 5.07 -4.22
N THR A 687 -27.54 6.23 -4.80
CA THR A 687 -26.68 6.86 -5.80
C THR A 687 -26.05 8.13 -5.21
N TYR A 688 -24.84 8.45 -5.68
CA TYR A 688 -24.19 9.71 -5.29
C TYR A 688 -24.90 10.89 -5.91
N ALA A 689 -25.05 11.95 -5.10
CA ALA A 689 -25.51 13.23 -5.58
C ALA A 689 -24.50 13.80 -6.61
N ARG A 690 -24.96 13.99 -7.84
CA ARG A 690 -24.27 14.74 -8.89
C ARG A 690 -25.08 16.00 -9.23
N PRO A 691 -24.48 17.01 -9.87
CA PRO A 691 -25.22 18.20 -10.28
C PRO A 691 -26.43 17.89 -11.17
N ASP A 692 -26.35 16.85 -11.99
CA ASP A 692 -27.43 16.37 -12.88
C ASP A 692 -28.46 15.45 -12.18
N THR A 693 -28.25 15.09 -10.92
CA THR A 693 -29.18 14.23 -10.17
C THR A 693 -30.50 14.96 -9.94
N LYS A 694 -31.57 14.47 -10.57
CA LYS A 694 -32.93 14.98 -10.40
C LYS A 694 -33.55 14.38 -9.13
N VAL A 695 -34.08 15.25 -8.27
CA VAL A 695 -34.72 14.85 -7.01
C VAL A 695 -36.24 14.80 -7.17
N THR A 696 -36.87 13.73 -6.73
CA THR A 696 -38.33 13.54 -6.76
C THR A 696 -38.91 13.53 -5.35
N SER A 697 -40.23 13.73 -5.22
CA SER A 697 -40.93 13.72 -3.93
C SER A 697 -40.90 12.37 -3.20
N ARG A 698 -40.54 11.30 -3.90
CA ARG A 698 -40.46 9.94 -3.34
C ARG A 698 -39.04 9.52 -2.99
N ASP A 699 -38.05 10.37 -3.25
CA ASP A 699 -36.66 10.06 -2.95
C ASP A 699 -36.35 10.27 -1.46
N LEU A 700 -35.28 9.60 -1.02
CA LEU A 700 -34.66 9.83 0.28
C LEU A 700 -33.32 10.51 0.05
N LEU A 701 -33.12 11.65 0.71
CA LEU A 701 -31.86 12.38 0.69
C LEU A 701 -30.99 11.99 1.88
N ILE A 702 -29.69 11.86 1.63
CA ILE A 702 -28.66 11.92 2.67
C ILE A 702 -28.03 13.30 2.58
N VAL A 703 -28.15 14.09 3.65
CA VAL A 703 -27.69 15.47 3.69
C VAL A 703 -26.71 15.64 4.86
N SER A 704 -25.59 16.31 4.61
CA SER A 704 -24.55 16.61 5.61
C SER A 704 -24.41 18.10 5.82
N GLY A 705 -24.27 18.55 7.06
CA GLY A 705 -24.10 19.96 7.41
C GLY A 705 -24.15 20.18 8.92
N HIS A 706 -24.04 21.44 9.33
CA HIS A 706 -24.27 21.82 10.73
C HIS A 706 -25.73 21.54 11.13
N VAL A 707 -25.98 21.07 12.35
CA VAL A 707 -27.30 20.63 12.83
C VAL A 707 -28.38 21.70 12.59
N ASP A 708 -28.14 22.94 13.02
CA ASP A 708 -29.06 24.08 12.82
C ASP A 708 -29.44 24.31 11.34
N LEU A 709 -28.48 24.13 10.42
CA LEU A 709 -28.70 24.33 8.98
C LEU A 709 -29.49 23.17 8.37
N LEU A 710 -29.22 21.95 8.84
CA LEU A 710 -29.97 20.76 8.43
C LEU A 710 -31.43 20.85 8.88
N GLU A 711 -31.69 21.29 10.11
CA GLU A 711 -33.05 21.51 10.59
C GLU A 711 -33.78 22.60 9.80
N ARG A 712 -33.11 23.73 9.53
CA ARG A 712 -33.68 24.81 8.69
C ARG A 712 -33.96 24.35 7.28
N PHE A 713 -33.10 23.50 6.71
CA PHE A 713 -33.30 22.94 5.38
C PHE A 713 -34.45 21.92 5.37
N ALA A 714 -34.50 21.03 6.35
CA ALA A 714 -35.60 20.07 6.52
C ALA A 714 -36.95 20.75 6.81
N ALA A 715 -36.93 21.95 7.39
CA ALA A 715 -38.12 22.73 7.68
C ALA A 715 -38.69 23.52 6.50
N ARG A 716 -38.01 23.51 5.34
CA ARG A 716 -38.50 24.20 4.14
C ARG A 716 -39.77 23.53 3.60
N PRO A 717 -40.69 24.34 3.03
CA PRO A 717 -41.97 23.86 2.53
C PRO A 717 -41.82 22.79 1.44
#